data_AF-A0A2E4N9S9-F1
#
_entry.id   AF-A0A2E4N9S9-F1
#
_cell.length_a   1.000
_cell.length_b   1.000
_cell.length_c   1.000
_cell.angle_alpha   90.00
_cell.angle_beta   90.00
_cell.angle_gamma   90.00
#
_symmetry.space_group_name_H-M   'P 1'
#
loop_
_entity.id
_entity.type
_entity.pdbx_description
1 polymer ?
#
loop_
_entity_poly.entity_id
_entity_poly.type
_entity_poly.pdbx_seq_one_letter_code
_entity_poly.pdbx_strand_id
1 'polypeptide(L)'
;MNSEKKQRINPLVILLLALISIAVETFSDDSISKIDPMDHLRGRRLSERARQLVSICNSMAEMGLSYEAARLLKSTSIYSSNKETSEEAKRILTSWRINELEINDVNADSIRKTIRKTLNRNRSALLDHKRVQTLLTAGRTSQAAKIIANAKQVELFGESKEAQLRILNELNLKQEVLNKAKDQNSLESLMSKSMEITKLNDISEFLRTAHPESGNAMRTLIRKVYPETAQMDSQRNRERDRYRSAFSRRLPENARPPAMRVQDDGERGRGREDGFSFFNNRSRQQNNNQTIEPLSIEKLIKIATELANFDYSMSISFLNLAKQSITDEVSRNKINKAIQSLTKNKKNKSLGQTKPFGAFLKPLQKKDKASQLFDSDEIFEYKITLSKKSIESLKKEPKIFVRATFEHKNIKLENVGVRLKGFLGSFRPFDGQNKNGFTVKFNAFKNGQRFKGLNKIQLNNAAQDSTFVREKLGYSLFREAGLPAPRVGHATVLINGAPFGLYVQVEASTEDFLKRWFDDASGDLYEGPTDITNWKNLDLDSDPKKAERGLLIGFAAAAFEAKEMNDLTPLKDWIDLGHFSRFMAMEILCDHWDGYLSPNNYRLYRNPSDRKFYFIPHGADQLFRNSSNSLFGSSRGRSVVVEAFRSTDEGELMIEEALHYLLSTIWAPEKIVAQVMHDYKRLKPYIIADVKRPYDLFEVEERLQDTIEYFAKTDRLKRWQLIALDNRELQDRLSRFNGRSRWGR
;
A
#
# COMPACT_ATOMS: atom_id res chain seq x y z
N MET A 1 -7.92 5.42 -35.49
CA MET A 1 -9.22 5.30 -34.80
C MET A 1 -9.17 4.02 -33.99
N ASN A 2 -8.55 4.05 -32.81
CA ASN A 2 -9.27 4.20 -31.54
C ASN A 2 -10.47 3.26 -31.44
N SER A 3 -10.16 1.99 -31.20
CA SER A 3 -11.02 1.08 -30.45
C SER A 3 -10.66 1.21 -28.97
N GLU A 4 -11.38 2.10 -28.28
CA GLU A 4 -11.43 2.14 -26.83
C GLU A 4 -12.01 0.82 -26.32
N LYS A 5 -11.20 -0.01 -25.66
CA LYS A 5 -11.74 -0.93 -24.64
C LYS A 5 -12.11 -0.08 -23.42
N LYS A 6 -13.28 0.56 -23.51
CA LYS A 6 -14.05 1.00 -22.34
C LYS A 6 -14.17 -0.17 -21.37
N GLN A 7 -14.05 0.12 -20.07
CA GLN A 7 -14.59 -0.75 -19.03
C GLN A 7 -15.94 -1.27 -19.52
N ARG A 8 -16.08 -2.58 -19.69
CA ARG A 8 -17.38 -3.17 -20.01
C ARG A 8 -18.25 -3.05 -18.77
N ILE A 9 -18.80 -1.85 -18.60
CA ILE A 9 -20.07 -1.62 -17.96
C ILE A 9 -21.03 -2.60 -18.64
N ASN A 10 -21.76 -3.36 -17.83
CA ASN A 10 -22.75 -4.30 -18.33
C ASN A 10 -23.59 -3.55 -19.39
N PRO A 11 -23.67 -4.03 -20.65
CA PRO A 11 -24.40 -3.31 -21.70
C PRO A 11 -25.86 -3.07 -21.30
N LEU A 12 -26.42 -3.89 -20.41
CA LEU A 12 -27.71 -3.64 -19.76
C LEU A 12 -27.77 -2.35 -18.94
N VAL A 13 -26.70 -1.93 -18.25
CA VAL A 13 -26.66 -0.69 -17.45
C VAL A 13 -26.53 0.54 -18.34
N ILE A 14 -25.73 0.47 -19.41
CA ILE A 14 -25.68 1.55 -20.42
C ILE A 14 -27.01 1.65 -21.17
N LEU A 15 -27.61 0.52 -21.55
CA LEU A 15 -28.91 0.47 -22.21
C LEU A 15 -30.01 0.98 -21.28
N LEU A 16 -29.97 0.66 -19.98
CA LEU A 16 -30.92 1.16 -18.99
C LEU A 16 -30.75 2.67 -18.77
N LEU A 17 -29.52 3.17 -18.64
CA LEU A 17 -29.23 4.61 -18.50
C LEU A 17 -29.63 5.38 -19.78
N ALA A 18 -29.36 4.83 -20.96
CA ALA A 18 -29.76 5.41 -22.25
C ALA A 18 -31.28 5.39 -22.45
N LEU A 19 -31.97 4.30 -22.07
CA LEU A 19 -33.43 4.21 -22.12
C LEU A 19 -34.10 5.18 -21.12
N ILE A 20 -33.51 5.39 -19.94
CA ILE A 20 -33.97 6.38 -18.97
C ILE A 20 -33.75 7.81 -19.49
N SER A 21 -32.64 8.09 -20.18
CA SER A 21 -32.40 9.41 -20.81
C SER A 21 -33.35 9.68 -21.99
N ILE A 22 -33.60 8.70 -22.85
CA ILE A 22 -34.48 8.84 -24.03
C ILE A 22 -35.96 9.01 -23.62
N ALA A 23 -36.41 8.37 -22.53
CA ALA A 23 -37.76 8.57 -22.01
C ALA A 23 -37.97 9.95 -21.33
N VAL A 24 -36.89 10.68 -21.02
CA VAL A 24 -36.93 11.98 -20.33
C VAL A 24 -36.94 13.16 -21.30
N GLU A 25 -36.47 12.99 -22.54
CA GLU A 25 -36.48 14.04 -23.58
C GLU A 25 -37.87 14.32 -24.20
N THR A 26 -38.89 13.48 -23.93
CA THR A 26 -40.20 13.59 -24.63
C THR A 26 -41.32 14.27 -23.84
N PHE A 27 -41.06 14.94 -22.72
CA PHE A 27 -42.11 15.64 -21.96
C PHE A 27 -41.66 17.00 -21.45
N SER A 28 -41.85 18.03 -22.30
CA SER A 28 -41.90 19.44 -21.90
C SER A 28 -43.33 19.81 -21.52
N ASP A 29 -43.52 20.24 -20.27
CA ASP A 29 -44.38 21.35 -19.81
C ASP A 29 -44.74 21.15 -18.33
N ASP A 30 -44.26 22.08 -17.50
CA ASP A 30 -44.73 22.52 -16.18
C ASP A 30 -45.14 21.51 -15.10
N SER A 31 -44.74 20.25 -15.20
CA SER A 31 -44.86 19.32 -14.09
C SER A 31 -43.57 18.52 -13.92
N ILE A 32 -43.09 18.42 -12.67
CA ILE A 32 -42.13 17.38 -12.28
C ILE A 32 -42.73 16.08 -12.81
N SER A 33 -42.12 15.51 -13.86
CA SER A 33 -42.60 14.28 -14.49
C SER A 33 -43.01 13.30 -13.40
N LYS A 34 -44.27 12.84 -13.44
CA LYS A 34 -44.72 11.65 -12.70
C LYS A 34 -43.95 10.46 -13.26
N ILE A 35 -42.66 10.37 -12.94
CA ILE A 35 -41.92 9.14 -13.10
C ILE A 35 -42.44 8.25 -11.97
N ASP A 36 -43.59 7.62 -12.18
CA ASP A 36 -43.92 6.42 -11.43
C ASP A 36 -42.75 5.46 -11.71
N PRO A 37 -41.99 4.98 -10.72
CA PRO A 37 -40.82 4.11 -10.94
C PRO A 37 -41.14 2.75 -11.61
N MET A 38 -42.24 2.64 -12.35
CA MET A 38 -43.11 1.48 -12.35
C MET A 38 -43.88 1.17 -13.62
N ASP A 39 -43.94 2.04 -14.64
CA ASP A 39 -45.04 1.87 -15.60
C ASP A 39 -44.92 0.65 -16.55
N HIS A 40 -43.86 -0.18 -16.46
CA HIS A 40 -43.72 -1.33 -17.37
C HIS A 40 -43.43 -2.71 -16.76
N LEU A 41 -43.18 -2.90 -15.45
CA LEU A 41 -42.83 -4.25 -14.96
C LEU A 41 -43.41 -4.61 -13.58
N ARG A 42 -44.49 -5.40 -13.63
CA ARG A 42 -45.27 -6.03 -12.56
C ARG A 42 -44.44 -6.58 -11.37
N GLY A 43 -44.79 -6.15 -10.15
CA GLY A 43 -44.98 -7.01 -8.97
C GLY A 43 -43.74 -7.54 -8.18
N ARG A 44 -43.76 -7.26 -6.87
CA ARG A 44 -42.95 -7.86 -5.76
C ARG A 44 -41.42 -7.66 -5.72
N ARG A 45 -40.70 -7.43 -6.83
CA ARG A 45 -39.23 -7.15 -6.84
C ARG A 45 -38.81 -5.70 -6.49
N LEU A 46 -39.74 -4.87 -6.03
CA LEU A 46 -39.65 -3.41 -6.15
C LEU A 46 -39.14 -2.67 -4.92
N SER A 47 -39.41 -3.17 -3.72
CA SER A 47 -38.78 -2.65 -2.50
C SER A 47 -37.26 -2.89 -2.49
N GLU A 48 -36.77 -3.85 -3.27
CA GLU A 48 -35.34 -4.13 -3.49
C GLU A 48 -34.72 -3.18 -4.54
N ARG A 49 -35.47 -2.78 -5.58
CA ARG A 49 -34.97 -1.87 -6.64
C ARG A 49 -35.07 -0.39 -6.28
N ALA A 50 -36.07 0.03 -5.50
CA ALA A 50 -36.18 1.42 -5.04
C ALA A 50 -35.00 1.83 -4.12
N ARG A 51 -34.52 0.89 -3.28
CA ARG A 51 -33.26 1.04 -2.52
C ARG A 51 -32.03 1.16 -3.42
N GLN A 52 -32.02 0.49 -4.57
CA GLN A 52 -30.95 0.61 -5.56
C GLN A 52 -31.01 1.95 -6.30
N LEU A 53 -32.22 2.48 -6.57
CA LEU A 53 -32.43 3.73 -7.30
C LEU A 53 -31.81 4.94 -6.57
N VAL A 54 -31.98 5.03 -5.26
CA VAL A 54 -31.37 6.06 -4.41
C VAL A 54 -29.83 6.01 -4.49
N SER A 55 -29.25 4.81 -4.41
CA SER A 55 -27.79 4.60 -4.56
C SER A 55 -27.29 4.92 -5.97
N ILE A 56 -28.07 4.60 -7.01
CA ILE A 56 -27.76 4.94 -8.41
C ILE A 56 -27.77 6.46 -8.62
N CYS A 57 -28.68 7.20 -7.99
CA CYS A 57 -28.77 8.66 -8.13
C CYS A 57 -27.50 9.37 -7.63
N ASN A 58 -26.87 8.90 -6.55
CA ASN A 58 -25.55 9.42 -6.12
C ASN A 58 -24.50 9.21 -7.21
N SER A 59 -24.40 7.99 -7.76
CA SER A 59 -23.46 7.68 -8.84
C SER A 59 -23.74 8.51 -10.09
N MET A 60 -25.01 8.72 -10.45
CA MET A 60 -25.42 9.59 -11.56
C MET A 60 -24.96 11.03 -11.35
N ALA A 61 -25.16 11.58 -10.16
CA ALA A 61 -24.75 12.94 -9.85
C ALA A 61 -23.22 13.11 -9.90
N GLU A 62 -22.46 12.11 -9.46
CA GLU A 62 -20.99 12.08 -9.59
C GLU A 62 -20.53 11.97 -11.06
N MET A 63 -21.32 11.31 -11.91
CA MET A 63 -21.07 11.19 -13.35
C MET A 63 -21.51 12.42 -14.17
N GLY A 64 -22.02 13.47 -13.51
CA GLY A 64 -22.46 14.71 -14.16
C GLY A 64 -23.93 14.73 -14.58
N LEU A 65 -24.68 13.67 -14.30
CA LEU A 65 -26.13 13.58 -14.51
C LEU A 65 -26.89 14.06 -13.26
N SER A 66 -26.44 15.17 -12.68
CA SER A 66 -26.90 15.64 -11.37
C SER A 66 -28.35 16.13 -11.40
N TYR A 67 -28.80 16.68 -12.52
CA TYR A 67 -30.17 17.16 -12.67
C TYR A 67 -31.16 16.00 -12.80
N GLU A 68 -30.82 15.00 -13.60
CA GLU A 68 -31.59 13.78 -13.81
C GLU A 68 -31.69 12.99 -12.50
N ALA A 69 -30.58 12.90 -11.77
CA ALA A 69 -30.55 12.31 -10.44
C ALA A 69 -31.46 13.05 -9.45
N ALA A 70 -31.46 14.40 -9.48
CA ALA A 70 -32.33 15.20 -8.63
C ALA A 70 -33.82 15.00 -8.96
N ARG A 71 -34.18 14.93 -10.25
CA ARG A 71 -35.54 14.61 -10.70
C ARG A 71 -35.99 13.23 -10.22
N LEU A 72 -35.14 12.22 -10.38
CA LEU A 72 -35.41 10.85 -9.92
C LEU A 72 -35.59 10.77 -8.41
N LEU A 73 -34.73 11.45 -7.64
CA LEU A 73 -34.85 11.51 -6.17
C LEU A 73 -36.11 12.26 -5.75
N LYS A 74 -36.47 13.36 -6.42
CA LYS A 74 -37.70 14.11 -6.13
C LYS A 74 -38.93 13.26 -6.40
N SER A 75 -38.98 12.58 -7.54
CA SER A 75 -40.04 11.63 -7.86
C SER A 75 -40.12 10.52 -6.81
N THR A 76 -38.98 9.89 -6.49
CA THR A 76 -38.91 8.82 -5.48
C THR A 76 -39.34 9.30 -4.09
N SER A 77 -39.01 10.54 -3.73
CA SER A 77 -39.40 11.12 -2.44
C SER A 77 -40.90 11.32 -2.30
N ILE A 78 -41.62 11.53 -3.41
CA ILE A 78 -43.06 11.81 -3.45
C ILE A 78 -43.86 10.52 -3.67
N TYR A 79 -43.44 9.69 -4.62
CA TYR A 79 -44.26 8.58 -5.15
C TYR A 79 -43.82 7.18 -4.67
N SER A 80 -42.69 7.03 -3.96
CA SER A 80 -42.28 5.72 -3.44
C SER A 80 -43.25 5.21 -2.38
N SER A 81 -43.82 4.01 -2.61
CA SER A 81 -44.65 3.29 -1.64
C SER A 81 -43.87 2.77 -0.43
N ASN A 82 -42.53 2.69 -0.51
CA ASN A 82 -41.67 2.39 0.64
C ASN A 82 -41.26 3.68 1.36
N LYS A 83 -41.73 3.84 2.60
CA LYS A 83 -41.44 5.01 3.47
C LYS A 83 -39.95 5.20 3.73
N GLU A 84 -39.19 4.12 3.93
CA GLU A 84 -37.74 4.21 4.17
C GLU A 84 -37.02 4.78 2.94
N THR A 85 -37.39 4.32 1.74
CA THR A 85 -36.81 4.81 0.48
C THR A 85 -37.22 6.26 0.19
N SER A 86 -38.49 6.63 0.44
CA SER A 86 -38.97 8.00 0.27
C SER A 86 -38.20 8.97 1.17
N GLU A 87 -38.04 8.64 2.45
CA GLU A 87 -37.30 9.46 3.40
C GLU A 87 -35.81 9.54 3.06
N GLU A 88 -35.21 8.45 2.58
CA GLU A 88 -33.81 8.49 2.13
C GLU A 88 -33.64 9.37 0.89
N ALA A 89 -34.57 9.34 -0.07
CA ALA A 89 -34.54 10.23 -1.22
C ALA A 89 -34.65 11.72 -0.81
N LYS A 90 -35.52 12.05 0.16
CA LYS A 90 -35.61 13.40 0.75
C LYS A 90 -34.28 13.81 1.40
N ARG A 91 -33.67 12.91 2.18
CA ARG A 91 -32.37 13.16 2.82
C ARG A 91 -31.29 13.48 1.80
N ILE A 92 -31.25 12.79 0.65
CA ILE A 92 -30.27 13.10 -0.39
C ILE A 92 -30.54 14.47 -1.03
N LEU A 93 -31.79 14.82 -1.33
CA LEU A 93 -32.11 16.16 -1.84
C LEU A 93 -31.71 17.27 -0.85
N THR A 94 -31.95 17.06 0.45
CA THR A 94 -31.48 17.97 1.50
C THR A 94 -29.96 18.00 1.58
N SER A 95 -29.30 16.84 1.45
CA SER A 95 -27.85 16.74 1.43
C SER A 95 -27.19 17.54 0.31
N TRP A 96 -27.88 17.64 -0.83
CA TRP A 96 -27.43 18.40 -2.00
C TRP A 96 -27.82 19.87 -1.92
N ARG A 97 -28.57 20.28 -0.89
CA ARG A 97 -29.08 21.64 -0.66
C ARG A 97 -30.05 22.11 -1.75
N ILE A 98 -30.88 21.19 -2.23
CA ILE A 98 -31.88 21.45 -3.28
C ILE A 98 -33.29 21.00 -2.88
N ASN A 99 -33.50 20.56 -1.64
CA ASN A 99 -34.80 20.09 -1.16
C ASN A 99 -35.89 21.16 -1.21
N GLU A 100 -35.51 22.43 -1.03
CA GLU A 100 -36.38 23.61 -1.09
C GLU A 100 -36.46 24.23 -2.49
N LEU A 101 -35.63 23.77 -3.42
CA LEU A 101 -35.70 24.22 -4.80
C LEU A 101 -36.81 23.46 -5.52
N GLU A 102 -37.57 24.19 -6.33
CA GLU A 102 -38.36 23.58 -7.38
C GLU A 102 -37.40 22.91 -8.38
N ILE A 103 -37.74 21.75 -8.93
CA ILE A 103 -36.87 21.05 -9.88
C ILE A 103 -37.55 21.05 -11.23
N ASN A 104 -37.14 21.97 -12.10
CA ASN A 104 -37.69 22.14 -13.45
C ASN A 104 -36.58 22.55 -14.43
N ASP A 105 -36.88 22.50 -15.73
CA ASP A 105 -35.84 22.67 -16.75
C ASP A 105 -35.27 24.11 -16.77
N VAL A 106 -36.07 25.10 -16.32
CA VAL A 106 -35.67 26.50 -16.21
C VAL A 106 -34.50 26.69 -15.24
N ASN A 107 -34.47 25.94 -14.13
CA ASN A 107 -33.43 26.06 -13.11
C ASN A 107 -32.41 24.91 -13.08
N ALA A 108 -32.44 24.02 -14.09
CA ALA A 108 -31.58 22.85 -14.20
C ALA A 108 -30.08 23.17 -14.04
N ASP A 109 -29.60 24.27 -14.63
CA ASP A 109 -28.20 24.71 -14.51
C ASP A 109 -27.81 25.14 -13.09
N SER A 110 -28.72 25.82 -12.40
CA SER A 110 -28.53 26.21 -11.00
C SER A 110 -28.45 24.98 -10.10
N ILE A 111 -29.34 24.00 -10.33
CA ILE A 111 -29.34 22.72 -9.63
C ILE A 111 -28.03 21.96 -9.88
N ARG A 112 -27.60 21.80 -11.14
CA ARG A 112 -26.33 21.15 -11.49
C ARG A 112 -25.14 21.80 -10.78
N LYS A 113 -25.04 23.13 -10.83
CA LYS A 113 -23.97 23.88 -10.15
C LYS A 113 -23.99 23.69 -8.64
N THR A 114 -25.17 23.72 -8.03
CA THR A 114 -25.34 23.54 -6.58
C THR A 114 -24.94 22.14 -6.13
N ILE A 115 -25.45 21.10 -6.79
CA ILE A 115 -25.09 19.70 -6.50
C ILE A 115 -23.58 19.50 -6.67
N ARG A 116 -23.01 19.94 -7.80
CA ARG A 116 -21.57 19.79 -8.07
C ARG A 116 -20.71 20.50 -7.01
N LYS A 117 -21.08 21.72 -6.60
CA LYS A 117 -20.39 22.46 -5.54
C LYS A 117 -20.46 21.70 -4.21
N THR A 118 -21.61 21.16 -3.86
CA THR A 118 -21.81 20.36 -2.65
C THR A 118 -20.99 19.07 -2.66
N LEU A 119 -21.02 18.30 -3.76
CA LEU A 119 -20.23 17.08 -3.92
C LEU A 119 -18.72 17.36 -3.82
N ASN A 120 -18.25 18.43 -4.47
CA ASN A 120 -16.84 18.84 -4.38
C ASN A 120 -16.44 19.22 -2.94
N ARG A 121 -17.31 19.94 -2.22
CA ARG A 121 -17.07 20.29 -0.81
C ARG A 121 -17.02 19.05 0.09
N ASN A 122 -17.96 18.11 -0.10
CA ASN A 122 -17.99 16.85 0.64
C ASN A 122 -16.74 16.02 0.38
N ARG A 123 -16.34 15.91 -0.91
CA ARG A 123 -15.12 15.21 -1.32
C ARG A 123 -13.88 15.84 -0.70
N SER A 124 -13.77 17.17 -0.69
CA SER A 124 -12.64 17.87 -0.06
C SER A 124 -12.56 17.59 1.45
N ALA A 125 -13.67 17.69 2.16
CA ALA A 125 -13.70 17.45 3.60
C ALA A 125 -13.42 15.97 3.94
N LEU A 126 -13.88 15.02 3.14
CA LEU A 126 -13.56 13.61 3.35
C LEU A 126 -12.07 13.33 3.12
N LEU A 127 -11.43 14.02 2.16
CA LEU A 127 -9.99 13.90 1.92
C LEU A 127 -9.20 14.41 3.13
N ASP A 128 -9.63 15.50 3.74
CA ASP A 128 -9.02 16.00 4.98
C ASP A 128 -9.09 14.97 6.12
N HIS A 129 -10.16 14.18 6.22
CA HIS A 129 -10.26 13.09 7.21
C HIS A 129 -9.29 11.93 6.91
N LYS A 130 -9.10 11.55 5.64
CA LYS A 130 -8.09 10.55 5.26
C LYS A 130 -6.67 11.05 5.49
N ARG A 131 -6.43 12.33 5.26
CA ARG A 131 -5.16 12.97 5.60
C ARG A 131 -4.91 12.97 7.11
N VAL A 132 -5.93 13.22 7.92
CA VAL A 132 -5.86 13.08 9.38
C VAL A 132 -5.45 11.66 9.75
N GLN A 133 -6.08 10.64 9.16
CA GLN A 133 -5.73 9.23 9.39
C GLN A 133 -4.24 8.98 9.12
N THR A 134 -3.75 9.41 7.94
CA THR A 134 -2.33 9.31 7.57
C THR A 134 -1.40 10.01 8.56
N LEU A 135 -1.73 11.23 8.97
CA LEU A 135 -0.93 12.02 9.92
C LEU A 135 -0.88 11.38 11.30
N LEU A 136 -1.98 10.80 11.77
CA LEU A 136 -2.03 10.08 13.04
C LEU A 136 -1.16 8.83 13.00
N THR A 137 -1.22 8.06 11.92
CA THR A 137 -0.31 6.92 11.70
C THR A 137 1.16 7.36 11.72
N ALA A 138 1.46 8.55 11.19
CA ALA A 138 2.80 9.16 11.23
C ALA A 138 3.16 9.84 12.56
N GLY A 139 2.29 9.80 13.58
CA GLY A 139 2.52 10.45 14.87
C GLY A 139 2.50 11.98 14.85
N ARG A 140 1.76 12.59 13.92
CA ARG A 140 1.66 14.05 13.75
C ARG A 140 0.30 14.57 14.26
N THR A 141 0.02 14.36 15.55
CA THR A 141 -1.25 14.69 16.21
C THR A 141 -1.63 16.16 16.11
N SER A 142 -0.70 17.10 16.34
CA SER A 142 -0.99 18.53 16.25
C SER A 142 -1.40 18.98 14.83
N GLN A 143 -0.76 18.43 13.80
CA GLN A 143 -1.12 18.72 12.41
C GLN A 143 -2.47 18.13 12.04
N ALA A 144 -2.75 16.90 12.50
CA ALA A 144 -4.05 16.28 12.35
C ALA A 144 -5.15 17.12 13.02
N ALA A 145 -4.90 17.63 14.24
CA ALA A 145 -5.86 18.43 15.00
C ALA A 145 -6.23 19.71 14.26
N LYS A 146 -5.24 20.37 13.65
CA LYS A 146 -5.46 21.55 12.81
C LYS A 146 -6.33 21.24 11.59
N ILE A 147 -6.10 20.12 10.91
CA ILE A 147 -6.89 19.73 9.73
C ILE A 147 -8.33 19.40 10.12
N ILE A 148 -8.55 18.63 11.19
CA ILE A 148 -9.91 18.29 11.61
C ILE A 148 -10.69 19.52 12.07
N ALA A 149 -10.03 20.50 12.71
CA ALA A 149 -10.67 21.75 13.13
C ALA A 149 -11.28 22.50 11.94
N ASN A 150 -10.57 22.50 10.80
CA ASN A 150 -11.07 23.08 9.55
C ASN A 150 -12.18 22.21 8.93
N ALA A 151 -11.99 20.89 8.88
CA ALA A 151 -12.95 19.97 8.29
C ALA A 151 -14.30 19.94 9.04
N LYS A 152 -14.31 20.19 10.37
CA LYS A 152 -15.53 20.32 11.18
C LYS A 152 -16.49 21.42 10.70
N GLN A 153 -16.01 22.42 9.95
CA GLN A 153 -16.85 23.47 9.38
C GLN A 153 -17.65 23.00 8.16
N VAL A 154 -17.39 21.79 7.67
CA VAL A 154 -18.10 21.18 6.56
C VAL A 154 -19.03 20.10 7.09
N GLU A 155 -20.32 20.38 7.03
CA GLU A 155 -21.32 19.36 7.29
C GLU A 155 -21.35 18.37 6.12
N LEU A 156 -21.01 17.11 6.41
CA LEU A 156 -21.08 16.01 5.46
C LEU A 156 -22.44 15.34 5.49
N PHE A 157 -22.85 14.80 4.35
CA PHE A 157 -24.13 14.13 4.18
C PHE A 157 -23.99 12.88 3.30
N GLY A 158 -25.02 12.02 3.33
CA GLY A 158 -25.09 10.79 2.52
C GLY A 158 -23.87 9.88 2.70
N GLU A 159 -23.38 9.31 1.60
CA GLU A 159 -22.23 8.40 1.59
C GLU A 159 -20.94 9.02 2.14
N SER A 160 -20.74 10.33 1.97
CA SER A 160 -19.58 11.02 2.54
C SER A 160 -19.62 11.08 4.05
N LYS A 161 -20.81 11.25 4.64
CA LYS A 161 -21.00 11.19 6.10
C LYS A 161 -20.76 9.78 6.63
N GLU A 162 -21.25 8.76 5.93
CA GLU A 162 -20.97 7.36 6.29
C GLU A 162 -19.48 7.03 6.19
N ALA A 163 -18.82 7.50 5.14
CA ALA A 163 -17.38 7.31 4.96
C ALA A 163 -16.58 8.01 6.07
N GLN A 164 -16.96 9.23 6.46
CA GLN A 164 -16.38 9.92 7.61
C GLN A 164 -16.55 9.10 8.89
N LEU A 165 -17.76 8.60 9.16
CA LEU A 165 -18.03 7.77 10.33
C LEU A 165 -17.17 6.50 10.33
N ARG A 166 -16.98 5.85 9.17
CA ARG A 166 -16.07 4.70 9.04
C ARG A 166 -14.62 5.07 9.40
N ILE A 167 -14.11 6.18 8.86
CA ILE A 167 -12.75 6.66 9.16
C ILE A 167 -12.60 6.99 10.66
N LEU A 168 -13.58 7.68 11.24
CA LEU A 168 -13.56 8.02 12.66
C LEU A 168 -13.64 6.76 13.54
N ASN A 169 -14.45 5.77 13.15
CA ASN A 169 -14.51 4.47 13.82
C ASN A 169 -13.17 3.73 13.74
N GLU A 170 -12.49 3.74 12.59
CA GLU A 170 -11.13 3.18 12.44
C GLU A 170 -10.13 3.86 13.38
N LEU A 171 -10.29 5.16 13.60
CA LEU A 171 -9.47 5.95 14.51
C LEU A 171 -9.91 5.85 15.98
N ASN A 172 -10.91 5.04 16.34
CA ASN A 172 -11.46 5.02 17.70
C ASN A 172 -11.98 6.39 18.19
N LEU A 173 -12.53 7.20 17.28
CA LEU A 173 -13.09 8.53 17.56
C LEU A 173 -14.61 8.54 17.34
N LYS A 174 -15.37 8.98 18.35
CA LYS A 174 -16.81 9.25 18.21
C LYS A 174 -17.04 10.69 17.73
N GLN A 175 -17.97 10.86 16.79
CA GLN A 175 -18.35 12.18 16.27
C GLN A 175 -18.79 13.15 17.37
N GLU A 176 -19.55 12.68 18.36
CA GLU A 176 -20.03 13.49 19.48
C GLU A 176 -18.88 14.07 20.32
N VAL A 177 -17.84 13.26 20.56
CA VAL A 177 -16.64 13.67 21.30
C VAL A 177 -15.86 14.70 20.49
N LEU A 178 -15.73 14.46 19.19
CA LEU A 178 -15.11 15.40 18.27
C LEU A 178 -15.87 16.74 18.26
N ASN A 179 -17.20 16.71 18.26
CA ASN A 179 -18.04 17.92 18.27
C ASN A 179 -17.88 18.73 19.56
N LYS A 180 -17.72 18.07 20.72
CA LYS A 180 -17.53 18.72 22.03
C LYS A 180 -16.17 19.43 22.18
N ALA A 181 -15.15 19.04 21.43
CA ALA A 181 -13.85 19.71 21.45
C ALA A 181 -13.93 21.06 20.73
N LYS A 182 -13.78 22.15 21.49
CA LYS A 182 -14.00 23.53 21.01
C LYS A 182 -12.73 24.21 20.50
N ASP A 183 -11.56 23.74 20.88
CA ASP A 183 -10.26 24.35 20.54
C ASP A 183 -9.26 23.32 19.99
N GLN A 184 -8.13 23.80 19.47
CA GLN A 184 -7.10 22.94 18.88
C GLN A 184 -6.43 22.02 19.92
N ASN A 185 -6.24 22.49 21.15
CA ASN A 185 -5.56 21.73 22.21
C ASN A 185 -6.40 20.53 22.68
N SER A 186 -7.71 20.71 22.83
CA SER A 186 -8.66 19.64 23.12
C SER A 186 -8.74 18.62 21.99
N LEU A 187 -8.71 19.07 20.73
CA LEU A 187 -8.63 18.18 19.56
C LEU A 187 -7.31 17.39 19.53
N GLU A 188 -6.19 18.03 19.82
CA GLU A 188 -4.88 17.37 19.87
C GLU A 188 -4.82 16.33 20.99
N SER A 189 -5.37 16.64 22.18
CA SER A 189 -5.47 15.67 23.27
C SER A 189 -6.35 14.47 22.90
N LEU A 190 -7.49 14.72 22.23
CA LEU A 190 -8.37 13.64 21.76
C LEU A 190 -7.70 12.76 20.72
N MET A 191 -7.00 13.35 19.77
CA MET A 191 -6.27 12.62 18.74
C MET A 191 -5.11 11.81 19.31
N SER A 192 -4.37 12.39 20.26
CA SER A 192 -3.29 11.68 20.96
C SER A 192 -3.82 10.46 21.71
N LYS A 193 -4.96 10.62 22.40
CA LYS A 193 -5.66 9.52 23.06
C LYS A 193 -6.14 8.46 22.06
N SER A 194 -6.73 8.86 20.94
CA SER A 194 -7.18 7.95 19.87
C SER A 194 -6.02 7.18 19.25
N MET A 195 -4.89 7.84 19.00
CA MET A 195 -3.67 7.22 18.49
C MET A 195 -3.09 6.23 19.50
N GLU A 196 -3.08 6.58 20.79
CA GLU A 196 -2.67 5.67 21.87
C GLU A 196 -3.55 4.41 21.89
N ILE A 197 -4.88 4.57 21.89
CA ILE A 197 -5.83 3.45 21.84
C ILE A 197 -5.57 2.56 20.62
N THR A 198 -5.41 3.16 19.45
CA THR A 198 -5.16 2.44 18.19
C THR A 198 -3.87 1.64 18.27
N LYS A 199 -2.77 2.27 18.75
CA LYS A 199 -1.49 1.59 18.97
C LYS A 199 -1.61 0.42 19.95
N LEU A 200 -2.32 0.61 21.07
CA LEU A 200 -2.52 -0.42 22.09
C LEU A 200 -3.37 -1.59 21.54
N ASN A 201 -4.40 -1.30 20.73
CA ASN A 201 -5.21 -2.32 20.07
C ASN A 201 -4.39 -3.12 19.06
N ASP A 202 -3.58 -2.47 18.22
CA ASP A 202 -2.68 -3.15 17.29
C ASP A 202 -1.68 -4.05 18.02
N ILE A 203 -1.11 -3.56 19.13
CA ILE A 203 -0.28 -4.36 20.03
C ILE A 203 -1.07 -5.55 20.58
N SER A 204 -2.28 -5.33 21.08
CA SER A 204 -3.12 -6.38 21.66
C SER A 204 -3.47 -7.45 20.63
N GLU A 205 -3.83 -7.08 19.40
CA GLU A 205 -4.20 -8.03 18.36
C GLU A 205 -2.99 -8.84 17.89
N PHE A 206 -1.85 -8.17 17.71
CA PHE A 206 -0.58 -8.83 17.45
C PHE A 206 -0.24 -9.84 18.55
N LEU A 207 -0.30 -9.41 19.82
CA LEU A 207 -0.04 -10.28 20.97
C LEU A 207 -1.05 -11.41 21.08
N ARG A 208 -2.33 -11.24 20.75
CA ARG A 208 -3.29 -12.34 20.79
C ARG A 208 -2.90 -13.49 19.85
N THR A 209 -2.21 -13.16 18.76
CA THR A 209 -1.66 -14.15 17.83
C THR A 209 -0.36 -14.74 18.35
N ALA A 210 0.59 -13.89 18.78
CA ALA A 210 1.94 -14.30 19.14
C ALA A 210 2.08 -14.81 20.58
N HIS A 211 1.30 -14.30 21.53
CA HIS A 211 1.23 -14.70 22.94
C HIS A 211 -0.18 -14.47 23.57
N PRO A 212 -1.11 -15.44 23.55
CA PRO A 212 -2.54 -15.18 23.66
C PRO A 212 -2.93 -14.70 25.05
N GLU A 213 -2.26 -15.18 26.08
CA GLU A 213 -2.46 -14.72 27.46
C GLU A 213 -2.16 -13.23 27.59
N SER A 214 -1.02 -12.78 27.08
CA SER A 214 -0.62 -11.36 27.09
C SER A 214 -1.54 -10.51 26.24
N GLY A 215 -1.95 -11.02 25.07
CA GLY A 215 -2.90 -10.34 24.20
C GLY A 215 -4.29 -10.18 24.84
N ASN A 216 -4.77 -11.21 25.54
CA ASN A 216 -6.03 -11.17 26.29
C ASN A 216 -5.93 -10.23 27.49
N ALA A 217 -4.83 -10.29 28.23
CA ALA A 217 -4.52 -9.36 29.32
C ALA A 217 -4.55 -7.91 28.83
N MET A 218 -3.84 -7.63 27.75
CA MET A 218 -3.78 -6.30 27.13
C MET A 218 -5.18 -5.81 26.75
N ARG A 219 -6.00 -6.66 26.11
CA ARG A 219 -7.37 -6.32 25.74
C ARG A 219 -8.24 -5.97 26.95
N THR A 220 -8.13 -6.72 28.04
CA THR A 220 -8.85 -6.45 29.29
C THR A 220 -8.40 -5.12 29.91
N LEU A 221 -7.10 -4.85 29.93
CA LEU A 221 -6.55 -3.59 30.43
C LEU A 221 -7.01 -2.39 29.58
N ILE A 222 -7.01 -2.50 28.25
CA ILE A 222 -7.50 -1.45 27.35
C ILE A 222 -8.95 -1.11 27.67
N ARG A 223 -9.82 -2.12 27.83
CA ARG A 223 -11.24 -1.90 28.16
C ARG A 223 -11.45 -1.28 29.53
N LYS A 224 -10.56 -1.55 30.50
CA LYS A 224 -10.63 -0.96 31.84
C LYS A 224 -10.20 0.50 31.84
N VAL A 225 -9.16 0.84 31.09
CA VAL A 225 -8.63 2.23 31.00
C VAL A 225 -9.46 3.09 30.05
N TYR A 226 -9.94 2.51 28.96
CA TYR A 226 -10.71 3.17 27.91
C TYR A 226 -12.03 2.42 27.66
N PRO A 227 -13.03 2.53 28.56
CA PRO A 227 -14.30 1.80 28.44
C PRO A 227 -15.09 2.12 27.17
N GLU A 228 -14.87 3.29 26.56
CA GLU A 228 -15.45 3.68 25.27
C GLU A 228 -15.13 2.69 24.14
N THR A 229 -13.99 2.00 24.22
CA THR A 229 -13.53 1.04 23.19
C THR A 229 -14.44 -0.17 23.08
N ALA A 230 -15.03 -0.66 24.18
CA ALA A 230 -15.92 -1.81 24.18
C ALA A 230 -17.24 -1.55 23.42
N GLN A 231 -17.74 -0.32 23.51
CA GLN A 231 -18.93 0.10 22.77
C GLN A 231 -18.64 0.23 21.27
N MET A 232 -17.46 0.75 20.91
CA MET A 232 -17.03 0.89 19.52
C MET A 232 -16.81 -0.47 18.84
N ASP A 233 -16.17 -1.42 19.52
CA ASP A 233 -16.03 -2.82 19.07
C ASP A 233 -17.40 -3.43 18.72
N SER A 234 -18.39 -3.21 19.59
CA SER A 234 -19.74 -3.74 19.41
C SER A 234 -20.45 -3.12 18.20
N GLN A 235 -20.27 -1.81 17.98
CA GLN A 235 -20.79 -1.12 16.80
C GLN A 235 -20.12 -1.61 15.51
N ARG A 236 -18.79 -1.74 15.51
CA ARG A 236 -18.01 -2.24 14.37
C ARG A 236 -18.42 -3.65 13.96
N ASN A 237 -18.66 -4.54 14.93
CA ASN A 237 -19.15 -5.89 14.67
C ASN A 237 -20.56 -5.89 14.06
N ARG A 238 -21.48 -5.07 14.60
CA ARG A 238 -22.84 -4.91 14.04
C ARG A 238 -22.81 -4.39 12.61
N GLU A 239 -21.96 -3.42 12.29
CA GLU A 239 -21.78 -2.92 10.92
C GLU A 239 -21.22 -4.00 10.00
N ARG A 240 -20.18 -4.72 10.43
CA ARG A 240 -19.62 -5.84 9.65
C ARG A 240 -20.66 -6.91 9.36
N ASP A 241 -21.52 -7.24 10.32
CA ASP A 241 -22.58 -8.23 10.14
C ASP A 241 -23.71 -7.70 9.24
N ARG A 242 -24.02 -6.39 9.28
CA ARG A 242 -24.88 -5.74 8.28
C ARG A 242 -24.28 -5.82 6.88
N TYR A 243 -22.99 -5.54 6.71
CA TYR A 243 -22.33 -5.65 5.41
C TYR A 243 -22.31 -7.09 4.89
N ARG A 244 -21.99 -8.07 5.73
CA ARG A 244 -22.03 -9.49 5.37
C ARG A 244 -23.42 -9.95 4.97
N SER A 245 -24.45 -9.55 5.71
CA SER A 245 -25.85 -9.89 5.40
C SER A 245 -26.38 -9.15 4.16
N ALA A 246 -25.91 -7.94 3.88
CA ALA A 246 -26.21 -7.23 2.64
C ALA A 246 -25.51 -7.86 1.42
N PHE A 247 -24.29 -8.38 1.59
CA PHE A 247 -23.51 -9.03 0.54
C PHE A 247 -24.04 -10.44 0.23
N SER A 248 -24.43 -11.22 1.23
CA SER A 248 -25.00 -12.57 1.05
C SER A 248 -26.37 -12.57 0.36
N ARG A 249 -27.14 -11.49 0.50
CA ARG A 249 -28.42 -11.28 -0.20
C ARG A 249 -28.25 -10.88 -1.68
N ARG A 250 -27.05 -10.51 -2.12
CA ARG A 250 -26.77 -10.04 -3.49
C ARG A 250 -26.31 -11.13 -4.46
N LEU A 251 -26.10 -12.37 -3.98
CA LEU A 251 -25.66 -13.49 -4.81
C LEU A 251 -26.77 -14.56 -4.91
N PRO A 252 -27.11 -15.04 -6.13
CA PRO A 252 -27.92 -16.25 -6.29
C PRO A 252 -27.22 -17.42 -5.58
N GLU A 253 -27.99 -18.37 -5.04
CA GLU A 253 -27.53 -19.47 -4.18
C GLU A 253 -26.34 -20.27 -4.79
N ASN A 254 -26.34 -20.38 -6.10
CA ASN A 254 -25.39 -21.10 -6.93
C ASN A 254 -24.03 -20.37 -6.99
N ALA A 255 -24.04 -19.04 -6.85
CA ALA A 255 -22.89 -18.14 -6.83
C ALA A 255 -22.41 -17.82 -5.39
N ARG A 256 -23.08 -18.36 -4.36
CA ARG A 256 -22.59 -18.28 -2.98
C ARG A 256 -21.44 -19.28 -2.78
N PRO A 257 -20.43 -18.93 -1.95
CA PRO A 257 -19.43 -19.89 -1.50
C PRO A 257 -20.11 -21.11 -0.86
N PRO A 258 -19.58 -22.34 -1.01
CA PRO A 258 -20.24 -23.58 -0.58
C PRO A 258 -20.72 -23.58 0.89
N ALA A 259 -20.02 -22.87 1.78
CA ALA A 259 -20.35 -22.75 3.20
C ALA A 259 -21.50 -21.76 3.53
N MET A 260 -22.12 -21.12 2.53
CA MET A 260 -23.22 -20.15 2.68
C MET A 260 -24.48 -20.53 1.87
N ARG A 261 -24.54 -21.76 1.36
CA ARG A 261 -25.77 -22.33 0.80
C ARG A 261 -26.64 -22.84 1.96
N VAL A 262 -27.88 -22.38 2.04
CA VAL A 262 -28.86 -22.97 2.96
C VAL A 262 -29.32 -24.26 2.27
N GLN A 263 -29.14 -25.40 2.92
CA GLN A 263 -29.83 -26.63 2.52
C GLN A 263 -31.30 -26.43 2.89
N ASP A 264 -32.09 -25.99 1.92
CA ASP A 264 -33.53 -26.17 1.95
C ASP A 264 -33.84 -27.45 1.19
N ASP A 265 -33.61 -28.57 1.88
CA ASP A 265 -33.91 -29.90 1.39
C ASP A 265 -35.03 -30.42 2.30
N GLY A 266 -36.26 -30.00 2.01
CA GLY A 266 -37.43 -30.64 2.56
C GLY A 266 -37.49 -32.08 2.09
N GLU A 267 -36.85 -33.01 2.81
CA GLU A 267 -37.29 -34.40 2.97
C GLU A 267 -36.42 -35.18 3.99
N ARG A 268 -37.13 -35.83 4.92
CA ARG A 268 -36.76 -37.01 5.72
C ARG A 268 -35.84 -36.84 6.93
N GLY A 269 -36.48 -37.00 8.09
CA GLY A 269 -35.84 -37.59 9.25
C GLY A 269 -35.37 -39.02 8.97
N ARG A 270 -34.15 -39.33 9.39
CA ARG A 270 -33.70 -40.52 10.14
C ARG A 270 -32.18 -40.40 10.32
N GLY A 271 -31.72 -40.76 11.50
CA GLY A 271 -30.45 -40.33 12.07
C GLY A 271 -29.21 -40.70 11.27
N ARG A 272 -28.26 -39.77 11.29
CA ARG A 272 -26.84 -40.04 11.42
C ARG A 272 -26.26 -38.98 12.35
N GLU A 273 -25.94 -39.41 13.56
CA GLU A 273 -24.93 -38.78 14.41
C GLU A 273 -23.61 -38.73 13.61
N ASP A 274 -22.79 -37.71 13.89
CA ASP A 274 -21.50 -37.38 13.23
C ASP A 274 -21.56 -36.56 11.92
N GLY A 275 -22.03 -35.31 12.05
CA GLY A 275 -21.85 -34.25 11.06
C GLY A 275 -20.94 -33.12 11.57
N PHE A 276 -19.73 -33.01 10.99
CA PHE A 276 -18.74 -31.95 11.24
C PHE A 276 -19.31 -30.53 10.99
N SER A 277 -19.71 -29.83 12.07
CA SER A 277 -20.02 -28.39 12.07
C SER A 277 -18.77 -27.58 12.44
N PHE A 278 -17.99 -27.15 11.45
CA PHE A 278 -16.76 -26.36 11.67
C PHE A 278 -17.00 -24.86 11.93
N PHE A 279 -18.24 -24.36 11.90
CA PHE A 279 -18.50 -22.91 11.89
C PHE A 279 -19.53 -22.36 12.89
N ASN A 280 -20.29 -23.19 13.61
CA ASN A 280 -21.15 -22.66 14.69
C ASN A 280 -20.40 -22.37 16.01
N ASN A 281 -19.16 -22.83 16.16
CA ASN A 281 -18.41 -22.69 17.41
C ASN A 281 -17.27 -21.64 17.43
N ARG A 282 -17.12 -20.77 16.41
CA ARG A 282 -16.12 -19.67 16.50
C ARG A 282 -16.69 -18.27 16.68
N SER A 283 -17.96 -18.03 16.35
CA SER A 283 -18.62 -16.74 16.61
C SER A 283 -19.54 -16.75 17.84
N ARG A 284 -20.03 -17.91 18.28
CA ARG A 284 -20.81 -18.03 19.52
C ARG A 284 -20.00 -18.32 20.78
N GLN A 285 -18.80 -18.90 20.67
CA GLN A 285 -17.97 -19.25 21.85
C GLN A 285 -16.99 -18.17 22.35
N GLN A 286 -16.97 -16.97 21.76
CA GLN A 286 -16.25 -15.80 22.33
C GLN A 286 -17.19 -14.67 22.77
N ASN A 287 -18.48 -14.96 22.93
CA ASN A 287 -19.44 -14.12 23.66
C ASN A 287 -19.82 -14.71 25.02
N ASN A 288 -19.08 -15.72 25.50
CA ASN A 288 -19.18 -16.07 26.91
C ASN A 288 -18.54 -14.96 27.74
N ASN A 289 -19.37 -14.34 28.58
CA ASN A 289 -18.98 -13.67 29.81
C ASN A 289 -18.20 -14.64 30.71
N GLN A 290 -17.04 -15.13 30.28
CA GLN A 290 -16.02 -15.51 31.24
C GLN A 290 -15.55 -14.20 31.84
N THR A 291 -15.99 -13.93 33.07
CA THR A 291 -15.31 -13.05 34.01
C THR A 291 -13.87 -13.55 34.11
N ILE A 292 -13.01 -13.08 33.23
CA ILE A 292 -11.56 -13.29 33.32
C ILE A 292 -11.17 -12.62 34.63
N GLU A 293 -10.80 -13.41 35.64
CA GLU A 293 -10.31 -12.86 36.90
C GLU A 293 -9.19 -11.86 36.62
N PRO A 294 -9.16 -10.71 37.33
CA PRO A 294 -8.12 -9.72 37.14
C PRO A 294 -6.76 -10.37 37.43
N LEU A 295 -5.86 -10.30 36.45
CA LEU A 295 -4.50 -10.83 36.58
C LEU A 295 -3.79 -10.18 37.77
N SER A 296 -3.11 -10.99 38.59
CA SER A 296 -2.28 -10.48 39.67
C SER A 296 -1.16 -9.59 39.14
N ILE A 297 -0.68 -8.65 39.97
CA ILE A 297 0.41 -7.73 39.60
C ILE A 297 1.68 -8.50 39.24
N GLU A 298 1.96 -9.58 39.95
CA GLU A 298 3.09 -10.47 39.67
C GLU A 298 2.97 -11.09 38.28
N LYS A 299 1.77 -11.54 37.90
CA LYS A 299 1.51 -12.08 36.56
C LYS A 299 1.64 -11.00 35.47
N LEU A 300 1.21 -9.76 35.74
CA LEU A 300 1.41 -8.62 34.83
C LEU A 300 2.89 -8.27 34.64
N ILE A 301 3.67 -8.23 35.72
CA ILE A 301 5.12 -7.97 35.67
C ILE A 301 5.84 -9.12 34.96
N LYS A 302 5.44 -10.37 35.20
CA LYS A 302 5.98 -11.54 34.50
C LYS A 302 5.74 -11.44 32.99
N ILE A 303 4.48 -11.21 32.58
CA ILE A 303 4.12 -10.98 31.17
C ILE A 303 4.98 -9.86 30.57
N ALA A 304 5.12 -8.73 31.24
CA ALA A 304 5.91 -7.62 30.74
C ALA A 304 7.41 -7.96 30.61
N THR A 305 7.95 -8.73 31.55
CA THR A 305 9.35 -9.15 31.54
C THR A 305 9.61 -10.11 30.38
N GLU A 306 8.69 -11.03 30.12
CA GLU A 306 8.71 -11.90 28.94
C GLU A 306 8.60 -11.05 27.66
N LEU A 307 7.64 -10.13 27.57
CA LEU A 307 7.47 -9.21 26.43
C LEU A 307 8.72 -8.36 26.15
N ALA A 308 9.45 -7.95 27.18
CA ALA A 308 10.65 -7.13 27.04
C ALA A 308 11.81 -7.87 26.36
N ASN A 309 11.78 -9.21 26.32
CA ASN A 309 12.73 -9.99 25.53
C ASN A 309 12.47 -9.84 24.02
N PHE A 310 11.26 -9.49 23.60
CA PHE A 310 10.88 -9.36 22.19
C PHE A 310 10.82 -7.90 21.73
N ASP A 311 10.06 -7.09 22.45
CA ASP A 311 9.86 -5.67 22.16
C ASP A 311 9.76 -4.89 23.47
N TYR A 312 10.86 -4.24 23.79
CA TYR A 312 10.97 -3.37 24.96
C TYR A 312 9.89 -2.26 24.96
N SER A 313 9.63 -1.62 23.81
CA SER A 313 8.63 -0.56 23.74
C SER A 313 7.24 -1.08 24.05
N MET A 314 6.91 -2.28 23.56
CA MET A 314 5.63 -2.92 23.80
C MET A 314 5.47 -3.31 25.27
N SER A 315 6.51 -3.85 25.89
CA SER A 315 6.53 -4.17 27.32
C SER A 315 6.28 -2.93 28.19
N ILE A 316 6.93 -1.82 27.88
CA ILE A 316 6.70 -0.55 28.60
C ILE A 316 5.29 -0.02 28.36
N SER A 317 4.78 -0.09 27.13
CA SER A 317 3.37 0.26 26.84
C SER A 317 2.40 -0.62 27.64
N PHE A 318 2.66 -1.92 27.77
CA PHE A 318 1.86 -2.85 28.57
C PHE A 318 1.87 -2.48 30.07
N LEU A 319 3.05 -2.21 30.65
CA LEU A 319 3.17 -1.84 32.07
C LEU A 319 2.55 -0.47 32.36
N ASN A 320 2.70 0.50 31.47
CA ASN A 320 2.06 1.80 31.62
C ASN A 320 0.53 1.67 31.61
N LEU A 321 -0.02 0.85 30.71
CA LEU A 321 -1.45 0.57 30.68
C LEU A 321 -1.92 -0.15 31.95
N ALA A 322 -1.17 -1.15 32.41
CA ALA A 322 -1.44 -1.84 33.67
C ALA A 322 -1.48 -0.87 34.85
N LYS A 323 -0.50 0.03 34.96
CA LYS A 323 -0.44 1.08 35.98
C LYS A 323 -1.64 2.02 35.94
N GLN A 324 -2.05 2.47 34.75
CA GLN A 324 -3.23 3.32 34.57
C GLN A 324 -4.53 2.63 35.01
N SER A 325 -4.60 1.30 34.85
CA SER A 325 -5.76 0.49 35.20
C SER A 325 -5.92 0.23 36.71
N ILE A 326 -4.90 0.54 37.51
CA ILE A 326 -4.84 0.26 38.95
C ILE A 326 -5.00 1.58 39.73
N THR A 327 -5.74 1.55 40.83
CA THR A 327 -5.95 2.70 41.72
C THR A 327 -5.03 2.67 42.95
N ASP A 328 -4.68 1.49 43.45
CA ASP A 328 -3.81 1.30 44.62
C ASP A 328 -2.35 1.76 44.38
N GLU A 329 -1.83 2.53 45.33
CA GLU A 329 -0.51 3.15 45.25
C GLU A 329 0.63 2.14 45.42
N VAL A 330 0.48 1.14 46.30
CA VAL A 330 1.48 0.09 46.53
C VAL A 330 1.73 -0.69 45.24
N SER A 331 0.65 -1.07 44.58
CA SER A 331 0.65 -1.79 43.30
C SER A 331 1.25 -0.96 42.16
N ARG A 332 0.90 0.34 42.08
CA ARG A 332 1.52 1.28 41.13
C ARG A 332 3.03 1.40 41.35
N ASN A 333 3.47 1.45 42.59
CA ASN A 333 4.90 1.52 42.94
C ASN A 333 5.66 0.25 42.55
N LYS A 334 5.06 -0.94 42.70
CA LYS A 334 5.63 -2.20 42.19
C LYS A 334 5.83 -2.14 40.66
N ILE A 335 4.84 -1.66 39.91
CA ILE A 335 4.95 -1.51 38.45
C ILE A 335 6.00 -0.45 38.06
N ASN A 336 6.06 0.69 38.76
CA ASN A 336 7.08 1.71 38.51
C ASN A 336 8.51 1.15 38.68
N LYS A 337 8.75 0.34 39.73
CA LYS A 337 10.04 -0.34 39.93
C LYS A 337 10.36 -1.30 38.78
N ALA A 338 9.37 -2.04 38.27
CA ALA A 338 9.54 -2.92 37.11
C ALA A 338 9.90 -2.13 35.83
N ILE A 339 9.20 -1.02 35.56
CA ILE A 339 9.49 -0.10 34.45
C ILE A 339 10.94 0.42 34.55
N GLN A 340 11.36 0.87 35.74
CA GLN A 340 12.72 1.37 35.97
C GLN A 340 13.78 0.29 35.75
N SER A 341 13.54 -0.93 36.26
CA SER A 341 14.43 -2.09 36.07
C SER A 341 14.61 -2.42 34.58
N LEU A 342 13.50 -2.52 33.84
CA LEU A 342 13.53 -2.75 32.40
C LEU A 342 14.27 -1.63 31.67
N THR A 343 14.03 -0.37 32.02
CA THR A 343 14.71 0.79 31.42
C THR A 343 16.21 0.77 31.62
N LYS A 344 16.67 0.34 32.81
CA LYS A 344 18.10 0.16 33.12
C LYS A 344 18.70 -0.97 32.28
N ASN A 345 17.99 -2.11 32.17
CA ASN A 345 18.45 -3.28 31.42
C ASN A 345 18.47 -3.08 29.89
N LYS A 346 17.62 -2.20 29.33
CA LYS A 346 17.61 -1.86 27.89
C LYS A 346 19.00 -1.45 27.38
N LYS A 347 19.76 -0.70 28.19
CA LYS A 347 21.11 -0.24 27.82
C LYS A 347 22.12 -1.39 27.65
N ASN A 348 21.87 -2.54 28.27
CA ASN A 348 22.78 -3.69 28.27
C ASN A 348 22.36 -4.81 27.30
N LYS A 349 21.15 -4.75 26.73
CA LYS A 349 20.51 -5.84 25.97
C LYS A 349 20.31 -5.52 24.48
N SER A 350 21.09 -4.62 23.89
CA SER A 350 21.25 -4.66 22.44
C SER A 350 21.92 -5.99 22.14
N LEU A 351 21.20 -6.96 21.57
CA LEU A 351 21.80 -8.14 20.95
C LEU A 351 23.04 -7.65 20.20
N GLY A 352 24.19 -8.25 20.53
CA GLY A 352 25.50 -7.77 20.11
C GLY A 352 25.46 -7.38 18.65
N GLN A 353 25.90 -6.16 18.34
CA GLN A 353 25.98 -5.60 16.99
C GLN A 353 27.08 -6.32 16.19
N THR A 354 27.03 -7.64 16.09
CA THR A 354 27.93 -8.38 15.22
C THR A 354 27.50 -8.09 13.80
N LYS A 355 28.30 -7.26 13.13
CA LYS A 355 28.11 -6.98 11.71
C LYS A 355 28.23 -8.31 10.94
N PRO A 356 27.25 -8.68 10.10
CA PRO A 356 27.27 -9.95 9.39
C PRO A 356 28.50 -10.01 8.47
N PHE A 357 28.95 -11.21 8.15
CA PHE A 357 30.11 -11.43 7.28
C PHE A 357 29.88 -10.90 5.84
N GLY A 358 30.95 -10.79 5.05
CA GLY A 358 30.89 -10.43 3.62
C GLY A 358 30.98 -8.93 3.30
N ALA A 359 31.08 -8.61 2.01
CA ALA A 359 31.41 -7.28 1.52
C ALA A 359 30.28 -6.24 1.68
N PHE A 360 30.54 -5.18 2.45
CA PHE A 360 29.68 -3.99 2.53
C PHE A 360 30.16 -2.98 1.50
N LEU A 361 29.55 -3.00 0.32
CA LEU A 361 29.93 -2.08 -0.75
C LEU A 361 29.52 -0.66 -0.36
N LYS A 362 30.42 0.27 -0.59
CA LYS A 362 30.18 1.71 -0.44
C LYS A 362 30.49 2.38 -1.76
N PRO A 363 29.82 3.50 -2.08
CA PRO A 363 30.19 4.26 -3.25
C PRO A 363 31.67 4.68 -3.17
N LEU A 364 32.47 4.36 -4.20
CA LEU A 364 33.88 4.75 -4.32
C LEU A 364 34.05 6.27 -4.28
N GLN A 365 33.08 6.98 -4.85
CA GLN A 365 32.93 8.42 -4.71
C GLN A 365 31.57 8.74 -4.10
N LYS A 366 31.58 9.49 -2.98
CA LYS A 366 30.34 9.93 -2.32
C LYS A 366 29.54 10.92 -3.17
N LYS A 367 30.23 11.75 -3.96
CA LYS A 367 29.62 12.73 -4.86
C LYS A 367 30.25 12.66 -6.23
N ASP A 368 29.41 12.73 -7.26
CA ASP A 368 29.81 12.82 -8.67
C ASP A 368 29.04 13.95 -9.36
N LYS A 369 29.24 14.13 -10.68
CA LYS A 369 28.47 15.14 -11.43
C LYS A 369 26.96 14.88 -11.41
N ALA A 370 26.52 13.63 -11.26
CA ALA A 370 25.12 13.26 -11.27
C ALA A 370 24.44 13.41 -9.91
N SER A 371 25.20 13.51 -8.81
CA SER A 371 24.69 13.76 -7.45
C SER A 371 23.72 14.93 -7.38
N GLN A 372 23.95 15.99 -8.15
CA GLN A 372 23.05 17.14 -8.19
C GLN A 372 21.61 16.79 -8.62
N LEU A 373 21.42 15.68 -9.36
CA LEU A 373 20.11 15.22 -9.82
C LEU A 373 19.38 14.32 -8.82
N PHE A 374 20.04 13.87 -7.76
CA PHE A 374 19.52 12.82 -6.87
C PHE A 374 19.64 13.13 -5.38
N ASP A 375 20.59 13.97 -4.98
CA ASP A 375 20.84 14.33 -3.58
C ASP A 375 19.98 15.51 -3.13
N SER A 376 19.24 16.14 -4.06
CA SER A 376 18.41 17.32 -3.80
C SER A 376 16.92 16.97 -3.74
N ASP A 377 16.17 17.82 -3.04
CA ASP A 377 14.70 17.80 -3.04
C ASP A 377 14.09 18.51 -4.27
N GLU A 378 14.91 19.03 -5.20
CA GLU A 378 14.38 19.66 -6.42
C GLU A 378 13.57 18.65 -7.25
N ILE A 379 12.45 19.12 -7.83
CA ILE A 379 11.70 18.39 -8.84
C ILE A 379 12.08 19.01 -10.18
N PHE A 380 12.91 18.32 -10.95
CA PHE A 380 13.47 18.85 -12.18
C PHE A 380 12.41 18.95 -13.28
N GLU A 381 12.48 19.96 -14.12
CA GLU A 381 11.69 19.99 -15.36
C GLU A 381 12.54 19.54 -16.54
N TYR A 382 12.01 18.59 -17.32
CA TYR A 382 12.61 18.10 -18.56
C TYR A 382 11.70 18.32 -19.75
N LYS A 383 12.23 18.95 -20.80
CA LYS A 383 11.52 19.12 -22.07
C LYS A 383 12.10 18.16 -23.10
N ILE A 384 11.24 17.39 -23.74
CA ILE A 384 11.61 16.45 -24.79
C ILE A 384 10.85 16.84 -26.06
N THR A 385 11.60 17.17 -27.11
CA THR A 385 11.05 17.53 -28.41
C THR A 385 11.26 16.38 -29.39
N LEU A 386 10.16 15.83 -29.90
CA LEU A 386 10.07 14.71 -30.83
C LEU A 386 9.45 15.18 -32.15
N SER A 387 10.11 14.82 -33.27
CA SER A 387 9.53 15.03 -34.60
C SER A 387 8.33 14.11 -34.87
N LYS A 388 7.47 14.45 -35.83
CA LYS A 388 6.33 13.61 -36.25
C LYS A 388 6.76 12.19 -36.59
N LYS A 389 7.85 12.04 -37.36
CA LYS A 389 8.45 10.73 -37.70
C LYS A 389 8.88 9.93 -36.47
N SER A 390 9.44 10.60 -35.46
CA SER A 390 9.88 9.95 -34.22
C SER A 390 8.68 9.47 -33.40
N ILE A 391 7.59 10.24 -33.37
CA ILE A 391 6.33 9.84 -32.72
C ILE A 391 5.72 8.62 -33.41
N GLU A 392 5.65 8.61 -34.74
CA GLU A 392 5.14 7.48 -35.51
C GLU A 392 5.97 6.21 -35.28
N SER A 393 7.30 6.35 -35.21
CA SER A 393 8.20 5.25 -34.88
C SER A 393 7.98 4.74 -33.45
N LEU A 394 7.80 5.60 -32.45
CA LEU A 394 7.48 5.17 -31.07
C LEU A 394 6.14 4.44 -30.97
N LYS A 395 5.16 4.78 -31.83
CA LYS A 395 3.87 4.07 -31.89
C LYS A 395 4.00 2.69 -32.49
N LYS A 396 4.81 2.55 -33.54
CA LYS A 396 5.00 1.30 -34.29
C LYS A 396 5.96 0.34 -33.57
N GLU A 397 7.09 0.87 -33.10
CA GLU A 397 8.21 0.11 -32.54
C GLU A 397 8.67 0.73 -31.21
N PRO A 398 7.88 0.59 -30.12
CA PRO A 398 8.04 1.34 -28.87
C PRO A 398 9.40 1.17 -28.16
N LYS A 399 10.11 0.07 -28.47
CA LYS A 399 11.37 -0.30 -27.82
C LYS A 399 12.60 0.22 -28.56
N ILE A 400 12.45 0.79 -29.74
CA ILE A 400 13.56 1.36 -30.51
C ILE A 400 13.78 2.82 -30.08
N PHE A 401 15.05 3.22 -30.00
CA PHE A 401 15.41 4.61 -29.76
C PHE A 401 15.07 5.47 -30.98
N VAL A 402 14.34 6.56 -30.76
CA VAL A 402 14.08 7.60 -31.77
C VAL A 402 14.83 8.87 -31.41
N ARG A 403 15.14 9.71 -32.41
CA ARG A 403 15.82 10.99 -32.21
C ARG A 403 14.91 11.99 -31.51
N ALA A 404 15.45 12.67 -30.52
CA ALA A 404 14.79 13.78 -29.84
C ALA A 404 15.80 14.88 -29.48
N THR A 405 15.28 16.03 -29.06
CA THR A 405 16.03 17.06 -28.33
C THR A 405 15.59 17.05 -26.88
N PHE A 406 16.55 17.06 -25.96
CA PHE A 406 16.31 17.12 -24.51
C PHE A 406 16.80 18.44 -23.95
N GLU A 407 16.00 19.09 -23.12
CA GLU A 407 16.32 20.37 -22.52
C GLU A 407 16.04 20.36 -21.01
N HIS A 408 16.94 20.97 -20.25
CA HIS A 408 16.81 21.20 -18.82
C HIS A 408 17.53 22.51 -18.45
N LYS A 409 16.79 23.51 -17.95
CA LYS A 409 17.30 24.86 -17.69
C LYS A 409 18.04 25.40 -18.92
N ASN A 410 19.34 25.66 -18.80
CA ASN A 410 20.25 26.16 -19.81
C ASN A 410 21.01 25.06 -20.57
N ILE A 411 20.68 23.78 -20.36
CA ILE A 411 21.27 22.65 -21.07
C ILE A 411 20.31 22.21 -22.18
N LYS A 412 20.78 22.26 -23.43
CA LYS A 412 20.09 21.71 -24.60
C LYS A 412 20.97 20.63 -25.25
N LEU A 413 20.44 19.41 -25.35
CA LEU A 413 21.10 18.25 -25.93
C LEU A 413 20.28 17.76 -27.13
N GLU A 414 20.84 17.94 -28.32
CA GLU A 414 20.22 17.48 -29.57
C GLU A 414 20.65 16.04 -29.88
N ASN A 415 19.88 15.36 -30.74
CA ASN A 415 20.17 13.98 -31.18
C ASN A 415 20.29 12.99 -30.02
N VAL A 416 19.49 13.16 -28.96
CA VAL A 416 19.35 12.15 -27.91
C VAL A 416 18.43 11.03 -28.39
N GLY A 417 18.54 9.85 -27.77
CA GLY A 417 17.63 8.74 -28.00
C GLY A 417 16.54 8.69 -26.95
N VAL A 418 15.29 8.57 -27.38
CA VAL A 418 14.14 8.31 -26.51
C VAL A 418 13.47 7.02 -26.95
N ARG A 419 13.11 6.15 -26.00
CA ARG A 419 12.26 4.97 -26.25
C ARG A 419 11.26 4.78 -25.11
N LEU A 420 10.21 4.00 -25.34
CA LEU A 420 9.30 3.62 -24.28
C LEU A 420 9.89 2.51 -23.40
N LYS A 421 9.63 2.60 -22.09
CA LYS A 421 9.93 1.58 -21.07
C LYS A 421 8.65 0.95 -20.55
N GLY A 422 8.81 -0.18 -19.86
CA GLY A 422 7.76 -0.93 -19.20
C GLY A 422 7.56 -2.28 -19.84
N PHE A 423 7.05 -3.22 -19.07
CA PHE A 423 6.63 -4.55 -19.55
C PHE A 423 5.20 -4.81 -19.05
N LEU A 424 4.81 -6.07 -18.87
CA LEU A 424 3.54 -6.45 -18.25
C LEU A 424 3.32 -5.62 -16.95
N GLY A 425 2.18 -4.94 -16.85
CA GLY A 425 1.81 -4.09 -15.72
C GLY A 425 2.15 -2.59 -15.88
N SER A 426 3.34 -2.24 -16.37
CA SER A 426 3.83 -0.84 -16.40
C SER A 426 3.87 -0.20 -17.79
N PHE A 427 3.98 -1.01 -18.85
CA PHE A 427 4.00 -0.50 -20.23
C PHE A 427 2.69 0.22 -20.57
N ARG A 428 2.81 1.34 -21.28
CA ARG A 428 1.68 2.07 -21.87
C ARG A 428 2.04 2.46 -23.30
N PRO A 429 1.13 2.36 -24.28
CA PRO A 429 1.37 2.75 -25.67
C PRO A 429 1.40 4.28 -25.84
N PHE A 430 2.18 4.79 -26.79
CA PHE A 430 2.29 6.24 -27.06
C PHE A 430 1.11 6.76 -27.89
N ASP A 431 -0.10 6.64 -27.35
CA ASP A 431 -1.37 7.01 -28.00
C ASP A 431 -1.83 8.44 -27.71
N GLY A 432 -1.10 9.15 -26.85
CA GLY A 432 -1.43 10.51 -26.42
C GLY A 432 -2.41 10.57 -25.24
N GLN A 433 -3.00 9.45 -24.83
CA GLN A 433 -3.90 9.37 -23.67
C GLN A 433 -3.16 8.85 -22.43
N ASN A 434 -2.27 7.87 -22.62
CA ASN A 434 -1.58 7.24 -21.51
C ASN A 434 -0.31 7.96 -21.08
N LYS A 435 0.05 7.79 -19.80
CA LYS A 435 1.33 8.20 -19.25
C LYS A 435 2.40 7.12 -19.44
N ASN A 436 3.29 7.31 -20.42
CA ASN A 436 4.31 6.34 -20.80
C ASN A 436 5.58 6.44 -19.95
N GLY A 437 6.24 5.32 -19.65
CA GLY A 437 7.61 5.37 -19.14
C GLY A 437 8.62 5.60 -20.27
N PHE A 438 9.70 6.33 -20.01
CA PHE A 438 10.75 6.62 -21.00
C PHE A 438 12.14 6.16 -20.54
N THR A 439 12.97 5.78 -21.51
CA THR A 439 14.43 5.76 -21.34
C THR A 439 15.01 6.83 -22.25
N VAL A 440 15.79 7.74 -21.67
CA VAL A 440 16.49 8.80 -22.39
C VAL A 440 17.98 8.45 -22.40
N LYS A 441 18.53 8.19 -23.59
CA LYS A 441 19.95 7.87 -23.81
C LYS A 441 20.60 9.05 -24.54
N PHE A 442 21.40 9.83 -23.82
CA PHE A 442 21.96 11.10 -24.31
C PHE A 442 22.97 10.92 -25.44
N ASN A 443 23.64 9.76 -25.48
CA ASN A 443 24.62 9.40 -26.49
C ASN A 443 24.11 8.42 -27.55
N ALA A 444 22.80 8.28 -27.75
CA ALA A 444 22.25 7.29 -28.69
C ALA A 444 22.60 7.58 -30.16
N PHE A 445 22.62 8.85 -30.56
CA PHE A 445 22.93 9.28 -31.94
C PHE A 445 24.08 10.29 -32.02
N LYS A 446 24.66 10.66 -30.87
CA LYS A 446 25.84 11.52 -30.79
C LYS A 446 26.78 10.97 -29.71
N ASN A 447 27.86 10.32 -30.16
CA ASN A 447 28.81 9.65 -29.27
C ASN A 447 29.39 10.63 -28.23
N GLY A 448 29.64 10.14 -27.01
CA GLY A 448 30.22 10.92 -25.92
C GLY A 448 29.30 11.94 -25.24
N GLN A 449 28.10 12.23 -25.77
CA GLN A 449 27.18 13.20 -25.18
C GLN A 449 26.63 12.73 -23.83
N ARG A 450 26.72 13.58 -22.80
CA ARG A 450 26.34 13.26 -21.41
C ARG A 450 25.47 14.36 -20.80
N PHE A 451 24.56 13.98 -19.91
CA PHE A 451 23.77 14.90 -19.08
C PHE A 451 24.20 14.77 -17.63
N LYS A 452 24.81 15.84 -17.09
CA LYS A 452 25.34 15.88 -15.70
C LYS A 452 26.18 14.64 -15.34
N GLY A 453 26.99 14.16 -16.28
CA GLY A 453 27.85 12.98 -16.09
C GLY A 453 27.23 11.65 -16.51
N LEU A 454 25.90 11.56 -16.69
CA LEU A 454 25.23 10.32 -17.11
C LEU A 454 25.07 10.22 -18.63
N ASN A 455 25.20 9.01 -19.17
CA ASN A 455 24.85 8.72 -20.56
C ASN A 455 23.36 8.36 -20.76
N LYS A 456 22.65 7.97 -19.68
CA LYS A 456 21.29 7.43 -19.73
C LYS A 456 20.56 7.71 -18.42
N ILE A 457 19.28 8.08 -18.51
CA ILE A 457 18.34 8.13 -17.37
C ILE A 457 17.06 7.38 -17.71
N GLN A 458 16.37 6.92 -16.68
CA GLN A 458 15.04 6.33 -16.79
C GLN A 458 14.01 7.26 -16.14
N LEU A 459 12.87 7.42 -16.82
CA LEU A 459 11.72 8.19 -16.34
C LEU A 459 10.56 7.22 -16.18
N ASN A 460 10.39 6.68 -14.98
CA ASN A 460 9.34 5.72 -14.65
C ASN A 460 8.01 6.45 -14.44
N ASN A 461 6.94 5.94 -15.06
CA ASN A 461 5.59 6.53 -15.03
C ASN A 461 4.82 6.29 -13.72
N ALA A 462 5.43 5.58 -12.77
CA ALA A 462 4.84 5.20 -11.48
C ALA A 462 3.47 4.52 -11.61
N ALA A 463 3.31 3.65 -12.63
CA ALA A 463 2.04 2.99 -12.92
C ALA A 463 1.43 2.26 -11.70
N GLN A 464 2.27 1.66 -10.86
CA GLN A 464 1.85 0.82 -9.73
C GLN A 464 2.08 1.47 -8.35
N ASP A 465 2.73 2.64 -8.31
CA ASP A 465 2.90 3.45 -7.10
C ASP A 465 2.36 4.86 -7.31
N SER A 466 1.13 5.12 -6.85
CA SER A 466 0.53 6.46 -6.94
C SER A 466 1.13 7.47 -5.96
N THR A 467 1.99 7.04 -5.02
CA THR A 467 2.66 7.92 -4.06
C THR A 467 3.99 8.47 -4.59
N PHE A 468 4.61 7.81 -5.57
CA PHE A 468 5.94 8.10 -6.11
C PHE A 468 7.09 8.00 -5.09
N VAL A 469 6.85 7.52 -3.86
CA VAL A 469 7.88 7.50 -2.81
C VAL A 469 8.59 6.16 -2.67
N ARG A 470 7.97 5.04 -3.10
CA ARG A 470 8.41 3.69 -2.72
C ARG A 470 9.74 3.30 -3.36
N GLU A 471 9.93 3.59 -4.64
CA GLU A 471 11.18 3.27 -5.35
C GLU A 471 12.38 4.07 -4.80
N LYS A 472 12.17 5.36 -4.48
CA LYS A 472 13.21 6.21 -3.86
C LYS A 472 13.60 5.66 -2.48
N LEU A 473 12.60 5.35 -1.65
CA LEU A 473 12.82 4.81 -0.31
C LEU A 473 13.51 3.45 -0.36
N GLY A 474 13.01 2.52 -1.17
CA GLY A 474 13.55 1.19 -1.35
C GLY A 474 15.04 1.22 -1.69
N TYR A 475 15.40 1.84 -2.81
CA TYR A 475 16.82 1.90 -3.20
C TYR A 475 17.67 2.66 -2.17
N SER A 476 17.13 3.62 -1.41
CA SER A 476 17.88 4.23 -0.29
C SER A 476 18.24 3.21 0.78
N LEU A 477 17.27 2.40 1.22
CA LEU A 477 17.50 1.37 2.24
C LEU A 477 18.49 0.30 1.74
N PHE A 478 18.42 -0.11 0.48
CA PHE A 478 19.44 -1.01 -0.11
C PHE A 478 20.84 -0.39 -0.07
N ARG A 479 20.99 0.89 -0.42
CA ARG A 479 22.30 1.58 -0.33
C ARG A 479 22.80 1.68 1.11
N GLU A 480 21.92 1.98 2.07
CA GLU A 480 22.25 2.03 3.49
C GLU A 480 22.68 0.64 4.03
N ALA A 481 22.14 -0.44 3.45
CA ALA A 481 22.54 -1.82 3.71
C ALA A 481 23.89 -2.23 3.07
N GLY A 482 24.57 -1.32 2.37
CA GLY A 482 25.83 -1.62 1.68
C GLY A 482 25.65 -2.46 0.41
N LEU A 483 24.47 -2.35 -0.22
CA LEU A 483 24.12 -3.03 -1.45
C LEU A 483 24.06 -2.01 -2.60
N PRO A 484 24.63 -2.30 -3.79
CA PRO A 484 24.52 -1.41 -4.93
C PRO A 484 23.05 -1.24 -5.32
N ALA A 485 22.57 0.00 -5.37
CA ALA A 485 21.22 0.30 -5.87
C ALA A 485 21.16 1.68 -6.56
N PRO A 486 20.32 1.83 -7.60
CA PRO A 486 20.19 3.08 -8.34
C PRO A 486 19.79 4.28 -7.47
N ARG A 487 20.32 5.47 -7.76
CA ARG A 487 19.81 6.72 -7.18
C ARG A 487 18.46 7.11 -7.81
N VAL A 488 17.63 7.81 -7.04
CA VAL A 488 16.27 8.20 -7.46
C VAL A 488 15.99 9.65 -7.09
N GLY A 489 15.49 10.39 -8.07
CA GLY A 489 14.91 11.73 -7.93
C GLY A 489 13.53 11.78 -8.56
N HIS A 490 13.00 12.99 -8.76
CA HIS A 490 11.71 13.20 -9.39
C HIS A 490 11.80 14.32 -10.42
N ALA A 491 11.01 14.21 -11.48
CA ALA A 491 10.99 15.22 -12.53
C ALA A 491 9.60 15.40 -13.14
N THR A 492 9.24 16.61 -13.53
CA THR A 492 8.14 16.86 -14.47
C THR A 492 8.65 16.78 -15.90
N VAL A 493 7.82 16.25 -16.81
CA VAL A 493 8.17 16.11 -18.22
C VAL A 493 7.21 16.92 -19.07
N LEU A 494 7.75 17.61 -20.09
CA LEU A 494 7.01 18.20 -21.19
C LEU A 494 7.40 17.46 -22.48
N ILE A 495 6.40 17.09 -23.30
CA ILE A 495 6.63 16.54 -24.64
C ILE A 495 6.12 17.55 -25.66
N ASN A 496 6.99 18.01 -26.57
CA ASN A 496 6.65 19.01 -27.61
C ASN A 496 5.96 20.26 -27.03
N GLY A 497 6.44 20.75 -25.88
CA GLY A 497 5.89 21.92 -25.19
C GLY A 497 4.64 21.67 -24.36
N ALA A 498 4.00 20.50 -24.48
CA ALA A 498 2.82 20.15 -23.68
C ALA A 498 3.23 19.43 -22.37
N PRO A 499 2.64 19.79 -21.21
CA PRO A 499 2.83 19.05 -19.97
C PRO A 499 2.48 17.56 -20.12
N PHE A 500 3.32 16.70 -19.55
CA PHE A 500 3.20 15.25 -19.67
C PHE A 500 3.12 14.53 -18.31
N GLY A 501 3.47 15.19 -17.21
CA GLY A 501 3.26 14.71 -15.84
C GLY A 501 4.52 14.52 -15.01
N LEU A 502 4.35 14.03 -13.77
CA LEU A 502 5.42 13.75 -12.80
C LEU A 502 6.04 12.37 -13.04
N TYR A 503 7.34 12.22 -12.90
CA TYR A 503 8.06 10.96 -13.11
C TYR A 503 8.97 10.64 -11.94
N VAL A 504 9.15 9.35 -11.67
CA VAL A 504 10.27 8.87 -10.86
C VAL A 504 11.49 8.81 -11.78
N GLN A 505 12.49 9.64 -11.51
CA GLN A 505 13.73 9.71 -12.27
C GLN A 505 14.74 8.75 -11.63
N VAL A 506 15.11 7.70 -12.36
CA VAL A 506 16.01 6.66 -11.86
C VAL A 506 17.34 6.72 -12.61
N GLU A 507 18.44 6.67 -11.86
CA GLU A 507 19.78 6.45 -12.39
C GLU A 507 19.81 5.13 -13.16
N ALA A 508 20.18 5.19 -14.43
CA ALA A 508 20.22 3.96 -15.21
C ALA A 508 21.42 3.10 -14.81
N SER A 509 21.19 1.82 -14.50
CA SER A 509 22.26 0.82 -14.34
C SER A 509 23.02 0.70 -15.66
N THR A 510 24.22 1.26 -15.66
CA THR A 510 25.16 1.39 -16.78
C THR A 510 26.56 1.33 -16.20
N GLU A 511 27.58 1.37 -17.05
CA GLU A 511 28.96 1.54 -16.61
C GLU A 511 29.15 2.78 -15.69
N ASP A 512 28.41 3.87 -15.90
CA ASP A 512 28.47 5.06 -15.03
C ASP A 512 27.98 4.74 -13.60
N PHE A 513 26.93 3.91 -13.49
CA PHE A 513 26.45 3.41 -12.20
C PHE A 513 27.47 2.45 -11.57
N LEU A 514 28.01 1.53 -12.35
CA LEU A 514 28.96 0.51 -11.86
C LEU A 514 30.26 1.15 -11.34
N LYS A 515 30.80 2.16 -12.02
CA LYS A 515 31.97 2.94 -11.56
C LYS A 515 31.79 3.60 -10.20
N ARG A 516 30.55 3.78 -9.76
CA ARG A 516 30.25 4.32 -8.44
C ARG A 516 30.45 3.26 -7.35
N TRP A 517 30.37 1.97 -7.67
CA TRP A 517 30.38 0.86 -6.69
C TRP A 517 31.56 -0.09 -6.82
N PHE A 518 32.16 -0.20 -8.00
CA PHE A 518 33.19 -1.18 -8.32
C PHE A 518 34.38 -0.48 -9.00
N ASP A 519 35.59 -0.91 -8.68
CA ASP A 519 36.83 -0.35 -9.24
C ASP A 519 36.94 -0.64 -10.75
N ASP A 520 36.44 -1.80 -11.17
CA ASP A 520 36.24 -2.15 -12.57
C ASP A 520 34.73 -2.17 -12.87
N ALA A 521 34.32 -1.50 -13.95
CA ALA A 521 32.93 -1.39 -14.40
C ALA A 521 32.70 -2.07 -15.76
N SER A 522 33.72 -2.73 -16.31
CA SER A 522 33.71 -3.32 -17.66
C SER A 522 33.08 -4.72 -17.72
N GLY A 523 32.81 -5.32 -16.56
CA GLY A 523 32.20 -6.63 -16.45
C GLY A 523 30.76 -6.74 -16.95
N ASP A 524 30.25 -7.97 -16.92
CA ASP A 524 28.95 -8.27 -17.50
C ASP A 524 27.79 -7.85 -16.61
N LEU A 525 26.81 -7.18 -17.23
CA LEU A 525 25.60 -6.73 -16.55
C LEU A 525 24.39 -7.36 -17.21
N TYR A 526 23.65 -8.15 -16.44
CA TYR A 526 22.42 -8.81 -16.86
C TYR A 526 21.20 -8.18 -16.18
N GLU A 527 20.06 -8.17 -16.86
CA GLU A 527 18.74 -7.84 -16.32
C GLU A 527 17.85 -9.08 -16.35
N GLY A 528 17.27 -9.42 -15.20
CA GLY A 528 16.29 -10.50 -15.07
C GLY A 528 14.91 -10.04 -15.54
N PRO A 529 14.20 -10.94 -16.23
CA PRO A 529 12.84 -11.24 -15.79
C PRO A 529 12.66 -12.71 -15.39
N THR A 530 13.77 -13.46 -15.31
CA THR A 530 13.80 -14.90 -14.95
C THR A 530 15.00 -15.22 -14.07
N ASP A 531 15.07 -16.44 -13.55
CA ASP A 531 16.21 -16.91 -12.76
C ASP A 531 17.46 -17.17 -13.64
N ILE A 532 18.63 -17.25 -13.01
CA ILE A 532 19.91 -17.52 -13.69
C ILE A 532 19.94 -18.88 -14.38
N THR A 533 19.13 -19.84 -13.92
CA THR A 533 18.91 -21.13 -14.58
C THR A 533 18.37 -20.96 -16.01
N ASN A 534 17.67 -19.86 -16.29
CA ASN A 534 17.16 -19.48 -17.60
C ASN A 534 18.02 -18.37 -18.25
N TRP A 535 19.35 -18.48 -18.12
CA TRP A 535 20.34 -17.48 -18.55
C TRP A 535 20.15 -16.93 -19.97
N LYS A 536 19.56 -17.71 -20.89
CA LYS A 536 19.28 -17.27 -22.27
C LYS A 536 18.27 -16.12 -22.34
N ASN A 537 17.33 -16.10 -21.39
CA ASN A 537 16.26 -15.10 -21.31
C ASN A 537 16.63 -13.90 -20.41
N LEU A 538 17.83 -13.87 -19.83
CA LEU A 538 18.34 -12.66 -19.21
C LEU A 538 18.76 -11.68 -20.31
N ASP A 539 18.32 -10.43 -20.17
CA ASP A 539 18.75 -9.35 -21.05
C ASP A 539 20.19 -8.98 -20.71
N LEU A 540 21.04 -8.77 -21.72
CA LEU A 540 22.42 -8.34 -21.54
C LEU A 540 22.50 -6.82 -21.76
N ASP A 541 22.88 -6.09 -20.71
CA ASP A 541 23.05 -4.64 -20.73
C ASP A 541 24.50 -4.20 -21.07
N SER A 542 25.49 -5.10 -20.96
CA SER A 542 26.90 -4.90 -21.34
C SER A 542 27.19 -5.27 -22.80
N ASP A 543 28.47 -5.22 -23.23
CA ASP A 543 28.87 -5.51 -24.61
C ASP A 543 28.68 -7.00 -24.96
N PRO A 544 27.77 -7.36 -25.88
CA PRO A 544 27.52 -8.75 -26.26
C PRO A 544 28.72 -9.46 -26.88
N LYS A 545 29.72 -8.72 -27.41
CA LYS A 545 30.93 -9.31 -27.98
C LYS A 545 31.93 -9.77 -26.93
N LYS A 546 31.85 -9.21 -25.72
CA LYS A 546 32.78 -9.50 -24.62
C LYS A 546 32.15 -10.36 -23.53
N ALA A 547 30.82 -10.46 -23.52
CA ALA A 547 30.11 -11.07 -22.42
C ALA A 547 30.26 -12.59 -22.36
N GLU A 548 30.63 -13.09 -21.18
CA GLU A 548 30.83 -14.50 -20.88
C GLU A 548 29.56 -15.14 -20.34
N ARG A 549 28.46 -15.05 -21.12
CA ARG A 549 27.12 -15.54 -20.70
C ARG A 549 27.10 -17.00 -20.24
N GLY A 550 28.02 -17.83 -20.74
CA GLY A 550 28.16 -19.24 -20.37
C GLY A 550 28.51 -19.46 -18.90
N LEU A 551 29.12 -18.48 -18.22
CA LEU A 551 29.44 -18.58 -16.79
C LEU A 551 28.20 -18.73 -15.91
N LEU A 552 27.03 -18.25 -16.35
CA LEU A 552 25.77 -18.41 -15.63
C LEU A 552 25.34 -19.88 -15.51
N ILE A 553 25.78 -20.74 -16.44
CA ILE A 553 25.53 -22.20 -16.36
C ILE A 553 26.29 -22.78 -15.17
N GLY A 554 27.58 -22.45 -15.05
CA GLY A 554 28.40 -22.89 -13.91
C GLY A 554 27.89 -22.32 -12.59
N PHE A 555 27.47 -21.05 -12.58
CA PHE A 555 26.90 -20.44 -11.38
C PHE A 555 25.60 -21.15 -10.94
N ALA A 556 24.70 -21.44 -11.87
CA ALA A 556 23.48 -22.20 -11.57
C ALA A 556 23.80 -23.62 -11.10
N ALA A 557 24.78 -24.30 -11.72
CA ALA A 557 25.22 -25.64 -11.31
C ALA A 557 25.78 -25.64 -9.88
N ALA A 558 26.61 -24.67 -9.52
CA ALA A 558 27.13 -24.52 -8.16
C ALA A 558 26.02 -24.27 -7.13
N ALA A 559 24.96 -23.54 -7.49
CA ALA A 559 23.80 -23.36 -6.63
C ALA A 559 23.01 -24.67 -6.41
N PHE A 560 22.85 -25.50 -7.46
CA PHE A 560 22.25 -26.82 -7.32
C PHE A 560 23.12 -27.75 -6.45
N GLU A 561 24.43 -27.77 -6.69
CA GLU A 561 25.38 -28.56 -5.90
C GLU A 561 25.37 -28.15 -4.42
N ALA A 562 25.36 -26.85 -4.13
CA ALA A 562 25.29 -26.35 -2.76
C ALA A 562 24.03 -26.82 -2.02
N LYS A 563 22.89 -26.83 -2.73
CA LYS A 563 21.63 -27.34 -2.21
C LYS A 563 21.69 -28.84 -1.93
N GLU A 564 22.16 -29.64 -2.88
CA GLU A 564 22.21 -31.11 -2.75
C GLU A 564 23.19 -31.56 -1.66
N MET A 565 24.30 -30.84 -1.48
CA MET A 565 25.30 -31.16 -0.45
C MET A 565 24.97 -30.59 0.93
N ASN A 566 23.93 -29.74 1.05
CA ASN A 566 23.66 -28.99 2.27
C ASN A 566 24.87 -28.13 2.73
N ASP A 567 25.61 -27.54 1.78
CA ASP A 567 26.84 -26.76 2.03
C ASP A 567 26.97 -25.63 1.00
N LEU A 568 27.19 -24.37 1.43
CA LEU A 568 27.34 -23.22 0.52
C LEU A 568 28.73 -23.09 -0.11
N THR A 569 29.67 -24.00 0.21
CA THR A 569 31.04 -23.96 -0.30
C THR A 569 31.13 -23.87 -1.83
N PRO A 570 30.34 -24.60 -2.65
CA PRO A 570 30.35 -24.43 -4.11
C PRO A 570 30.06 -23.01 -4.58
N LEU A 571 29.31 -22.21 -3.80
CA LEU A 571 28.93 -20.84 -4.15
C LEU A 571 30.00 -19.80 -3.79
N LYS A 572 31.00 -20.13 -2.96
CA LYS A 572 32.01 -19.18 -2.45
C LYS A 572 32.86 -18.55 -3.56
N ASP A 573 33.06 -19.26 -4.66
CA ASP A 573 33.79 -18.76 -5.84
C ASP A 573 32.93 -17.89 -6.77
N TRP A 574 31.60 -17.99 -6.66
CA TRP A 574 30.67 -17.30 -7.55
C TRP A 574 30.12 -16.00 -6.96
N ILE A 575 29.92 -15.96 -5.64
CA ILE A 575 29.33 -14.81 -4.94
C ILE A 575 30.04 -14.54 -3.62
N ASP A 576 29.80 -13.37 -3.04
CA ASP A 576 30.05 -13.13 -1.63
C ASP A 576 28.79 -13.53 -0.85
N LEU A 577 28.90 -14.62 -0.07
CA LEU A 577 27.74 -15.22 0.60
C LEU A 577 27.04 -14.24 1.56
N GLY A 578 27.83 -13.47 2.32
CA GLY A 578 27.29 -12.50 3.28
C GLY A 578 26.72 -11.24 2.61
N HIS A 579 27.26 -10.83 1.46
CA HIS A 579 26.65 -9.81 0.62
C HIS A 579 25.29 -10.28 0.08
N PHE A 580 25.21 -11.51 -0.40
CA PHE A 580 23.97 -12.07 -0.93
C PHE A 580 22.92 -12.30 0.17
N SER A 581 23.30 -12.79 1.35
CA SER A 581 22.36 -12.95 2.47
C SER A 581 21.75 -11.61 2.90
N ARG A 582 22.53 -10.52 2.93
CA ARG A 582 22.02 -9.16 3.14
C ARG A 582 21.07 -8.71 2.03
N PHE A 583 21.37 -9.02 0.77
CA PHE A 583 20.47 -8.73 -0.34
C PHE A 583 19.13 -9.45 -0.18
N MET A 584 19.14 -10.74 0.15
CA MET A 584 17.93 -11.51 0.46
C MET A 584 17.15 -10.91 1.64
N ALA A 585 17.85 -10.57 2.74
CA ALA A 585 17.23 -9.98 3.91
C ALA A 585 16.55 -8.63 3.59
N MET A 586 17.17 -7.80 2.74
CA MET A 586 16.56 -6.55 2.26
C MET A 586 15.35 -6.79 1.35
N GLU A 587 15.37 -7.78 0.46
CA GLU A 587 14.21 -8.17 -0.36
C GLU A 587 13.03 -8.61 0.54
N ILE A 588 13.31 -9.36 1.61
CA ILE A 588 12.32 -9.81 2.61
C ILE A 588 11.76 -8.63 3.41
N LEU A 589 12.63 -7.74 3.91
CA LEU A 589 12.24 -6.59 4.72
C LEU A 589 11.49 -5.52 3.92
N CYS A 590 11.79 -5.37 2.63
CA CYS A 590 11.10 -4.42 1.76
C CYS A 590 9.81 -5.00 1.14
N ASP A 591 9.52 -6.29 1.35
CA ASP A 591 8.46 -7.02 0.63
C ASP A 591 8.58 -6.84 -0.90
N HIS A 592 9.78 -7.08 -1.44
CA HIS A 592 10.01 -7.07 -2.88
C HIS A 592 9.46 -8.34 -3.52
N TRP A 593 8.13 -8.41 -3.60
CA TRP A 593 7.41 -9.63 -3.95
C TRP A 593 7.68 -10.15 -5.37
N ASP A 594 8.21 -9.29 -6.26
CA ASP A 594 8.52 -9.56 -7.67
C ASP A 594 10.00 -9.25 -7.98
N GLY A 595 10.86 -9.34 -6.96
CA GLY A 595 12.31 -9.14 -7.04
C GLY A 595 13.06 -10.44 -7.36
N TYR A 596 14.29 -10.62 -6.89
CA TYR A 596 15.04 -11.85 -7.17
C TYR A 596 14.49 -13.06 -6.40
N LEU A 597 13.89 -12.84 -5.23
CA LEU A 597 13.19 -13.91 -4.49
C LEU A 597 11.99 -14.47 -5.28
N SER A 598 11.56 -13.82 -6.34
CA SER A 598 10.52 -14.29 -7.26
C SER A 598 10.98 -13.94 -8.68
N PRO A 599 11.91 -14.74 -9.23
CA PRO A 599 13.06 -14.30 -10.01
C PRO A 599 12.68 -13.40 -11.19
N ASN A 600 12.57 -12.10 -10.94
CA ASN A 600 12.16 -11.10 -11.92
C ASN A 600 12.99 -9.82 -11.80
N ASN A 601 12.56 -8.82 -11.05
CA ASN A 601 13.13 -7.47 -11.08
C ASN A 601 14.49 -7.35 -10.34
N TYR A 602 15.55 -7.89 -10.92
CA TYR A 602 16.93 -7.76 -10.46
C TYR A 602 17.90 -7.53 -11.62
N ARG A 603 19.09 -7.02 -11.30
CA ARG A 603 20.26 -7.09 -12.16
C ARG A 603 21.34 -7.93 -11.51
N LEU A 604 22.19 -8.49 -12.35
CA LEU A 604 23.33 -9.30 -11.93
C LEU A 604 24.58 -8.75 -12.58
N TYR A 605 25.55 -8.32 -11.76
CA TYR A 605 26.82 -7.78 -12.24
C TYR A 605 27.97 -8.75 -11.95
N ARG A 606 28.74 -9.10 -12.98
CA ARG A 606 29.93 -9.94 -12.88
C ARG A 606 31.16 -9.05 -12.76
N ASN A 607 31.69 -8.87 -11.55
CA ASN A 607 32.82 -7.99 -11.29
C ASN A 607 34.15 -8.61 -11.78
N PRO A 608 34.86 -8.01 -12.74
CA PRO A 608 36.10 -8.57 -13.26
C PRO A 608 37.19 -8.73 -12.20
N SER A 609 37.24 -7.83 -11.21
CA SER A 609 38.33 -7.76 -10.23
C SER A 609 38.38 -8.94 -9.26
N ASP A 610 37.23 -9.34 -8.70
CA ASP A 610 37.16 -10.42 -7.69
C ASP A 610 36.60 -11.73 -8.26
N ARG A 611 36.20 -11.69 -9.52
CA ARG A 611 35.57 -12.79 -10.22
C ARG A 611 34.21 -13.26 -9.66
N LYS A 612 33.49 -12.41 -8.93
CA LYS A 612 32.17 -12.71 -8.35
C LYS A 612 31.00 -12.03 -9.05
N PHE A 613 29.80 -12.51 -8.77
CA PHE A 613 28.52 -11.94 -9.16
C PHE A 613 27.89 -11.15 -8.01
N TYR A 614 27.29 -10.00 -8.33
CA TYR A 614 26.61 -9.11 -7.40
C TYR A 614 25.18 -8.84 -7.84
N PHE A 615 24.23 -9.08 -6.95
CA PHE A 615 22.81 -8.82 -7.18
C PHE A 615 22.47 -7.36 -6.87
N ILE A 616 21.66 -6.75 -7.73
CA ILE A 616 21.28 -5.34 -7.68
C ILE A 616 19.75 -5.28 -7.82
N PRO A 617 19.01 -4.60 -6.92
CA PRO A 617 17.56 -4.54 -7.03
C PRO A 617 17.14 -3.73 -8.27
N HIS A 618 16.07 -4.16 -8.92
CA HIS A 618 15.41 -3.41 -10.00
C HIS A 618 13.89 -3.33 -9.74
N GLY A 619 13.17 -2.52 -10.50
CA GLY A 619 11.70 -2.48 -10.50
C GLY A 619 11.06 -2.33 -9.12
N ALA A 620 11.63 -1.49 -8.25
CA ALA A 620 11.24 -1.40 -6.83
C ALA A 620 10.08 -0.43 -6.55
N ASP A 621 9.09 -0.32 -7.45
CA ASP A 621 7.90 0.53 -7.25
C ASP A 621 6.83 -0.16 -6.39
N GLN A 622 6.82 -1.48 -6.34
CA GLN A 622 5.84 -2.28 -5.59
C GLN A 622 6.33 -2.80 -4.23
N LEU A 623 7.19 -2.03 -3.55
CA LEU A 623 7.65 -2.35 -2.20
C LEU A 623 6.61 -2.03 -1.11
N PHE A 624 6.85 -2.56 0.09
CA PHE A 624 6.16 -2.22 1.33
C PHE A 624 4.64 -2.48 1.29
N ARG A 625 4.22 -3.59 0.66
CA ARG A 625 2.80 -3.88 0.42
C ARG A 625 2.17 -4.74 1.49
N ASN A 626 2.89 -5.74 1.98
CA ASN A 626 2.38 -6.71 2.94
C ASN A 626 3.39 -6.94 4.06
N SER A 627 3.16 -6.29 5.20
CA SER A 627 4.00 -6.46 6.39
C SER A 627 3.96 -7.88 6.93
N SER A 628 2.93 -8.67 6.60
CA SER A 628 2.68 -10.03 7.11
C SER A 628 3.34 -11.13 6.29
N ASN A 629 4.28 -10.84 5.40
CA ASN A 629 5.04 -11.91 4.75
C ASN A 629 6.03 -12.54 5.74
N SER A 630 6.29 -13.84 5.61
CA SER A 630 7.21 -14.58 6.50
C SER A 630 8.68 -14.23 6.23
N LEU A 631 9.61 -14.82 6.99
CA LEU A 631 11.05 -14.76 6.69
C LEU A 631 11.39 -15.41 5.33
N PHE A 632 10.50 -16.26 4.80
CA PHE A 632 10.63 -16.80 3.45
C PHE A 632 10.19 -15.82 2.33
N GLY A 633 9.79 -14.60 2.65
CA GLY A 633 9.33 -13.61 1.68
C GLY A 633 8.00 -14.00 1.00
N SER A 634 7.74 -13.47 -0.20
CA SER A 634 6.56 -13.86 -0.99
C SER A 634 6.69 -15.32 -1.45
N SER A 635 5.58 -16.07 -1.44
CA SER A 635 5.51 -17.53 -1.67
C SER A 635 5.82 -18.01 -3.10
N ARG A 636 6.56 -17.21 -3.89
CA ARG A 636 6.97 -17.51 -5.26
C ARG A 636 8.46 -17.86 -5.40
N GLY A 637 9.20 -17.93 -4.29
CA GLY A 637 10.60 -18.39 -4.19
C GLY A 637 10.89 -19.67 -4.96
N ARG A 638 11.48 -19.52 -6.15
CA ARG A 638 11.95 -20.60 -7.06
C ARG A 638 13.26 -20.23 -7.75
N SER A 639 14.07 -19.39 -7.11
CA SER A 639 15.35 -18.94 -7.65
C SER A 639 16.45 -19.84 -7.10
N VAL A 640 17.33 -20.37 -7.96
CA VAL A 640 18.23 -21.46 -7.56
C VAL A 640 19.17 -21.06 -6.41
N VAL A 641 19.69 -19.83 -6.40
CA VAL A 641 20.59 -19.36 -5.34
C VAL A 641 19.85 -19.12 -4.03
N VAL A 642 18.60 -18.65 -4.10
CA VAL A 642 17.73 -18.50 -2.92
C VAL A 642 17.40 -19.86 -2.33
N GLU A 643 17.12 -20.87 -3.17
CA GLU A 643 16.87 -22.24 -2.72
C GLU A 643 18.10 -22.85 -2.05
N ALA A 644 19.31 -22.63 -2.59
CA ALA A 644 20.55 -23.09 -1.97
C ALA A 644 20.68 -22.54 -0.54
N PHE A 645 20.59 -21.21 -0.36
CA PHE A 645 20.70 -20.60 0.98
C PHE A 645 19.65 -21.13 1.96
N ARG A 646 18.41 -21.32 1.51
CA ARG A 646 17.30 -21.79 2.37
C ARG A 646 17.33 -23.27 2.69
N SER A 647 18.11 -24.03 1.92
CA SER A 647 18.24 -25.47 2.11
C SER A 647 19.44 -25.82 2.99
N THR A 648 20.29 -24.83 3.32
CA THR A 648 21.49 -24.98 4.14
C THR A 648 21.35 -24.32 5.51
N ASP A 649 21.81 -25.00 6.56
CA ASP A 649 21.87 -24.43 7.92
C ASP A 649 22.75 -23.17 7.96
N GLU A 650 23.90 -23.18 7.26
CA GLU A 650 24.79 -22.02 7.12
C GLU A 650 24.05 -20.83 6.46
N GLY A 651 23.31 -21.08 5.38
CA GLY A 651 22.59 -20.03 4.65
C GLY A 651 21.42 -19.43 5.42
N GLU A 652 20.63 -20.25 6.12
CA GLU A 652 19.54 -19.76 6.99
C GLU A 652 20.10 -18.91 8.14
N LEU A 653 21.20 -19.34 8.78
CA LEU A 653 21.87 -18.55 9.81
C LEU A 653 22.38 -17.20 9.25
N MET A 654 22.99 -17.20 8.07
CA MET A 654 23.45 -15.96 7.43
C MET A 654 22.30 -14.99 7.11
N ILE A 655 21.11 -15.50 6.73
CA ILE A 655 19.91 -14.67 6.48
C ILE A 655 19.37 -14.11 7.80
N GLU A 656 19.31 -14.94 8.85
CA GLU A 656 18.90 -14.55 10.20
C GLU A 656 19.80 -13.42 10.75
N GLU A 657 21.13 -13.60 10.71
CA GLU A 657 22.09 -12.59 11.15
C GLU A 657 21.94 -11.28 10.37
N ALA A 658 21.75 -11.37 9.05
CA ALA A 658 21.50 -10.21 8.21
C ALA A 658 20.21 -9.48 8.62
N LEU A 659 19.11 -10.21 8.85
CA LEU A 659 17.85 -9.63 9.30
C LEU A 659 17.99 -8.95 10.68
N HIS A 660 18.65 -9.59 11.64
CA HIS A 660 18.93 -9.00 12.95
C HIS A 660 19.75 -7.71 12.84
N TYR A 661 20.79 -7.71 12.02
CA TYR A 661 21.61 -6.53 11.75
C TYR A 661 20.80 -5.41 11.11
N LEU A 662 20.06 -5.68 10.04
CA LEU A 662 19.29 -4.68 9.31
C LEU A 662 18.19 -4.06 10.19
N LEU A 663 17.47 -4.89 10.97
CA LEU A 663 16.45 -4.43 11.92
C LEU A 663 17.03 -3.58 13.05
N SER A 664 18.28 -3.83 13.47
CA SER A 664 18.91 -3.07 14.57
C SER A 664 19.62 -1.79 14.11
N THR A 665 19.93 -1.65 12.83
CA THR A 665 20.76 -0.54 12.32
C THR A 665 20.03 0.36 11.31
N ILE A 666 19.48 -0.21 10.25
CA ILE A 666 18.93 0.52 9.09
C ILE A 666 17.41 0.70 9.21
N TRP A 667 16.73 -0.30 9.77
CA TRP A 667 15.28 -0.28 9.93
C TRP A 667 14.86 0.63 11.11
N ALA A 668 14.80 1.93 10.86
CA ALA A 668 14.39 2.94 11.84
C ALA A 668 13.02 3.55 11.47
N PRO A 669 11.88 2.96 11.92
CA PRO A 669 10.55 3.36 11.47
C PRO A 669 10.26 4.85 11.59
N GLU A 670 10.64 5.49 12.71
CA GLU A 670 10.37 6.92 12.92
C GLU A 670 11.08 7.82 11.88
N LYS A 671 12.34 7.52 11.56
CA LYS A 671 13.12 8.25 10.55
C LYS A 671 12.58 8.01 9.14
N ILE A 672 12.26 6.76 8.84
CA ILE A 672 11.71 6.35 7.54
C ILE A 672 10.36 7.04 7.30
N VAL A 673 9.46 7.01 8.27
CA VAL A 673 8.15 7.65 8.18
C VAL A 673 8.28 9.17 8.02
N ALA A 674 9.22 9.81 8.73
CA ALA A 674 9.49 11.23 8.55
C ALA A 674 9.94 11.55 7.11
N GLN A 675 10.82 10.73 6.53
CA GLN A 675 11.28 10.89 5.15
C GLN A 675 10.15 10.68 4.13
N VAL A 676 9.32 9.64 4.31
CA VAL A 676 8.15 9.36 3.47
C VAL A 676 7.18 10.55 3.46
N MET A 677 6.88 11.12 4.63
CA MET A 677 5.98 12.26 4.75
C MET A 677 6.57 13.53 4.13
N HIS A 678 7.88 13.73 4.27
CA HIS A 678 8.59 14.84 3.63
C HIS A 678 8.52 14.74 2.10
N ASP A 679 8.87 13.59 1.54
CA ASP A 679 8.80 13.34 0.10
C ASP A 679 7.37 13.48 -0.43
N TYR A 680 6.37 12.92 0.26
CA TYR A 680 4.98 13.07 -0.16
C TYR A 680 4.53 14.54 -0.18
N LYS A 681 4.84 15.31 0.87
CA LYS A 681 4.48 16.74 0.93
C LYS A 681 5.06 17.52 -0.25
N ARG A 682 6.29 17.20 -0.63
CA ARG A 682 7.02 17.77 -1.77
C ARG A 682 6.40 17.40 -3.11
N LEU A 683 5.95 16.15 -3.27
CA LEU A 683 5.42 15.60 -4.51
C LEU A 683 3.92 15.89 -4.73
N LYS A 684 3.14 16.05 -3.66
CA LYS A 684 1.67 16.21 -3.70
C LYS A 684 1.19 17.27 -4.71
N PRO A 685 1.76 18.49 -4.79
CA PRO A 685 1.32 19.48 -5.79
C PRO A 685 1.46 18.99 -7.24
N TYR A 686 2.50 18.22 -7.52
CA TYR A 686 2.80 17.68 -8.85
C TYR A 686 1.98 16.43 -9.19
N ILE A 687 1.60 15.64 -8.18
CA ILE A 687 0.63 14.55 -8.34
C ILE A 687 -0.74 15.12 -8.74
N ILE A 688 -1.17 16.22 -8.10
CA ILE A 688 -2.43 16.90 -8.41
C ILE A 688 -2.41 17.51 -9.81
N ALA A 689 -1.27 18.09 -10.21
CA ALA A 689 -1.11 18.74 -11.51
C ALA A 689 -0.83 17.75 -12.67
N ASP A 690 -0.84 16.44 -12.42
CA ASP A 690 -0.51 15.44 -13.45
C ASP A 690 -1.63 15.30 -14.50
N VAL A 691 -1.39 15.87 -15.69
CA VAL A 691 -2.39 15.91 -16.77
C VAL A 691 -2.57 14.58 -17.51
N LYS A 692 -1.59 13.68 -17.49
CA LYS A 692 -1.67 12.38 -18.21
C LYS A 692 -2.24 11.27 -17.35
N ARG A 693 -2.17 11.41 -16.03
CA ARG A 693 -2.81 10.49 -15.10
C ARG A 693 -3.41 11.29 -13.94
N PRO A 694 -4.71 11.64 -14.02
CA PRO A 694 -5.39 12.23 -12.87
C PRO A 694 -5.46 11.17 -11.76
N TYR A 695 -4.72 11.40 -10.67
CA TYR A 695 -4.70 10.51 -9.52
C TYR A 695 -5.89 10.79 -8.60
N ASP A 696 -6.53 9.74 -8.10
CA ASP A 696 -7.45 9.91 -6.99
C ASP A 696 -6.66 10.11 -5.69
N LEU A 697 -6.74 11.30 -5.12
CA LEU A 697 -5.97 11.63 -3.92
C LEU A 697 -6.36 10.77 -2.72
N PHE A 698 -7.58 10.24 -2.68
CA PHE A 698 -7.98 9.26 -1.67
C PHE A 698 -7.14 8.00 -1.73
N GLU A 699 -7.04 7.40 -2.92
CA GLU A 699 -6.22 6.21 -3.17
C GLU A 699 -4.73 6.49 -2.89
N VAL A 700 -4.25 7.70 -3.22
CA VAL A 700 -2.86 8.11 -2.93
C VAL A 700 -2.61 8.18 -1.42
N GLU A 701 -3.49 8.82 -0.65
CA GLU A 701 -3.33 8.96 0.80
C GLU A 701 -3.52 7.62 1.53
N GLU A 702 -4.41 6.76 1.05
CA GLU A 702 -4.55 5.38 1.56
C GLU A 702 -3.26 4.57 1.35
N ARG A 703 -2.69 4.57 0.14
CA ARG A 703 -1.41 3.88 -0.11
C ARG A 703 -0.25 4.46 0.68
N LEU A 704 -0.25 5.77 0.91
CA LEU A 704 0.74 6.43 1.75
C LEU A 704 0.63 5.92 3.20
N GLN A 705 -0.59 5.86 3.73
CA GLN A 705 -0.85 5.31 5.06
C GLN A 705 -0.40 3.85 5.16
N ASP A 706 -0.76 3.00 4.20
CA ASP A 706 -0.31 1.59 4.17
C ASP A 706 1.23 1.48 4.23
N THR A 707 1.91 2.34 3.48
CA THR A 707 3.38 2.39 3.45
C THR A 707 3.96 2.81 4.80
N ILE A 708 3.32 3.74 5.51
CA ILE A 708 3.74 4.18 6.85
C ILE A 708 3.50 3.06 7.88
N GLU A 709 2.34 2.41 7.85
CA GLU A 709 2.00 1.29 8.74
C GLU A 709 2.94 0.10 8.56
N TYR A 710 3.37 -0.14 7.33
CA TYR A 710 4.26 -1.23 6.97
C TYR A 710 5.51 -1.29 7.86
N PHE A 711 6.21 -0.17 8.07
CA PHE A 711 7.50 -0.17 8.77
C PHE A 711 7.37 -0.58 10.24
N ALA A 712 6.36 -0.06 10.94
CA ALA A 712 6.13 -0.37 12.36
C ALA A 712 5.60 -1.79 12.57
N LYS A 713 4.78 -2.31 11.63
CA LYS A 713 4.28 -3.69 11.67
C LYS A 713 5.37 -4.69 11.33
N THR A 714 6.17 -4.41 10.30
CA THR A 714 7.24 -5.29 9.81
C THR A 714 8.35 -5.45 10.84
N ASP A 715 8.84 -4.36 11.45
CA ASP A 715 9.90 -4.45 12.48
C ASP A 715 9.53 -5.45 13.58
N ARG A 716 8.33 -5.28 14.13
CA ARG A 716 7.78 -6.14 15.18
C ARG A 716 7.59 -7.57 14.71
N LEU A 717 6.90 -7.80 13.58
CA LEU A 717 6.65 -9.15 13.09
C LEU A 717 7.95 -9.92 12.83
N LYS A 718 8.93 -9.27 12.21
CA LYS A 718 10.19 -9.91 11.84
C LYS A 718 11.02 -10.26 13.07
N ARG A 719 11.13 -9.37 14.06
CA ARG A 719 11.78 -9.68 15.35
C ARG A 719 11.17 -10.89 16.04
N TRP A 720 9.84 -10.99 16.03
CA TRP A 720 9.14 -12.13 16.63
C TRP A 720 9.33 -13.41 15.84
N GLN A 721 9.34 -13.35 14.51
CA GLN A 721 9.60 -14.52 13.67
C GLN A 721 11.03 -15.04 13.86
N LEU A 722 12.02 -14.16 14.01
CA LEU A 722 13.41 -14.55 14.30
C LEU A 722 13.51 -15.29 15.64
N ILE A 723 12.92 -14.74 16.70
CA ILE A 723 12.91 -15.41 18.02
C ILE A 723 12.14 -16.74 18.00
N ALA A 724 11.14 -16.87 17.12
CA ALA A 724 10.35 -18.07 17.00
C ALA A 724 11.07 -19.22 16.27
N LEU A 725 12.25 -19.00 15.70
CA LEU A 725 13.03 -20.05 15.03
C LEU A 725 13.33 -21.23 15.98
N ASP A 726 13.59 -20.93 17.25
CA ASP A 726 13.84 -21.93 18.29
C ASP A 726 12.56 -22.43 19.01
N ASN A 727 11.37 -21.91 18.65
CA ASN A 727 10.10 -22.24 19.31
C ASN A 727 9.02 -22.64 18.29
N ARG A 728 8.86 -23.95 18.08
CA ARG A 728 7.94 -24.53 17.10
C ARG A 728 6.46 -24.14 17.30
N GLU A 729 6.01 -24.00 18.54
CA GLU A 729 4.62 -23.58 18.81
C GLU A 729 4.40 -22.12 18.41
N LEU A 730 5.34 -21.24 18.76
CA LEU A 730 5.31 -19.84 18.38
C LEU A 730 5.42 -19.70 16.85
N GLN A 731 6.28 -20.49 16.22
CA GLN A 731 6.45 -20.53 14.76
C GLN A 731 5.15 -20.92 14.05
N ASP A 732 4.46 -22.00 14.47
CA ASP A 732 3.17 -22.41 13.90
C ASP A 732 2.12 -21.30 14.04
N ARG A 733 2.05 -20.65 15.21
CA ARG A 733 1.09 -19.57 15.46
C ARG A 733 1.37 -18.33 14.62
N LEU A 734 2.63 -17.93 14.46
CA LEU A 734 3.03 -16.82 13.58
C LEU A 734 2.87 -17.17 12.10
N SER A 735 3.04 -18.43 11.71
CA SER A 735 2.83 -18.88 10.32
C SER A 735 1.37 -18.69 9.87
N ARG A 736 0.43 -18.91 10.79
CA ARG A 736 -1.02 -18.68 10.58
C ARG A 736 -1.37 -17.19 10.44
N PHE A 737 -0.49 -16.29 10.89
CA PHE A 737 -0.63 -14.85 10.68
C PHE A 737 -0.34 -14.45 9.22
N ASN A 738 0.60 -15.16 8.60
CA ASN A 738 1.05 -14.92 7.22
C ASN A 738 0.16 -15.65 6.19
N GLY A 739 -0.45 -16.76 6.62
CA GLY A 739 -1.38 -17.53 5.80
C GLY A 739 -2.70 -16.80 5.62
N ARG A 740 -2.93 -16.22 4.44
CA ARG A 740 -4.29 -16.07 3.92
C ARG A 740 -4.94 -17.46 3.84
N SER A 741 -5.58 -17.89 4.92
CA SER A 741 -6.65 -18.87 4.92
C SER A 741 -7.59 -18.45 6.05
N ARG A 742 -8.87 -18.19 5.85
CA ARG A 742 -9.85 -18.63 4.86
C ARG A 742 -10.67 -17.40 4.45
N TRP A 743 -11.25 -17.42 3.24
CA TRP A 743 -12.06 -16.37 2.60
C TRP A 743 -11.27 -15.34 1.76
N GLY A 744 -11.15 -15.61 0.46
CA GLY A 744 -10.69 -14.64 -0.55
C GLY A 744 -9.78 -15.22 -1.64
N ARG A 745 -10.34 -16.10 -2.49
CA ARG A 745 -9.99 -16.19 -3.92
C ARG A 745 -11.24 -15.86 -4.71
#